data_AF-A0A2W4RFL5-F1
#
_entry.id   AF-A0A2W4RFL5-F1
#
_cell.length_a   1.000
_cell.length_b   1.000
_cell.length_c   1.000
_cell.angle_alpha   90.00
_cell.angle_beta   90.00
_cell.angle_gamma   90.00
#
_symmetry.space_group_name_H-M   'P 1'
#
loop_
_entity.id
_entity.type
_entity.pdbx_description
1 polymer ?
#
loop_
_entity_poly.entity_id
_entity_poly.type
_entity_poly.pdbx_seq_one_letter_code
_entity_poly.pdbx_strand_id
1 'polypeptide(L)'
;MSTPLEILESQLQSAITGGSITLPNSLVTEANLTGFINKVIGNQDLTVTGVSLSGDGALVLNGNINLFSVSLALAWTFNYDSTDGITWTFEASTGQSGVLGNVITHYLSSITGVPSVIPNLTLTNIQLSASLDLHSKNYNLSLTADSDWGDVTLLVDFDNGAWGAALGIALNSSVNLTDIWSGLQPFAVLTFSNSVVVIANFTDPTVQIAGVTGVIKGVMFLSTLTLTETTGSSSVAQIANALAEGLSGTEIDATIDINTAQNDITLTATIPGPFAFPGSTGPKALTFSDVDFTFETNPVSASLAGNLIIPTTIPGNPGVSQITVTGATSFSYNDGTGNIEATLSSTTQIAEPFKITGFTLLDIGFGMDISFGALTGVGLLFAGGFMLGQNTLTEQFALAIDFDDDFPNPSLLYLNSSSLSLQVIFNAVIDPSIHLPRGLSGLLFSPLVLYWCDKSQTVPVGPLSGSACQPGVGFNAGINLWGFDAYAALMINQGSGITGNLDIDPISLWNGNITVTGNGTGGNGVQPGGASFDFDTSSESFTGSLNANILGLTTQNSVAFSSGSLALTMSDNTGFLLESVNVSFSGKDNMSFTSTLNVNLNVSPTITIGNYKLGTIQIKDSLDGSLSVSVNGTSLSAKVNGTFSWNNHGFSVSVDLGGNLNNLKDLPEAIAAAIVKDANTIFGNYFSDVTKYLQALGAGLLSDGDFVLDVLAHAYNEEVDSIISLLAQLQAGVHIDGNPDFHIDVSQCIPAHSFHADLGQIINYHFDHHIFTHEDAHGDVDAGTNFSTPQFTVSLLDINPNQHFDLAMPPQVHADASSPHLDISPHIDIGIAGGSVEVGGNAGVNAKISLSNPSFTAQLSVNEHADAHADVSIRKLHIINKHGDTGQRHQDIPF
;
A
#
# COMPACT_ATOMS: atom_id res chain seq x y z
N MET A 1 -47.25 -95.74 2.30
CA MET A 1 -46.41 -94.94 3.22
C MET A 1 -47.08 -93.59 3.29
N SER A 2 -47.43 -93.13 4.48
CA SER A 2 -48.03 -91.80 4.64
C SER A 2 -47.07 -90.75 4.13
N THR A 3 -47.57 -89.74 3.43
CA THR A 3 -46.72 -88.60 3.04
C THR A 3 -46.29 -87.83 4.30
N PRO A 4 -45.16 -87.10 4.28
CA PRO A 4 -44.75 -86.26 5.41
C PRO A 4 -45.85 -85.30 5.89
N LEU A 5 -46.70 -84.81 4.98
CA LEU A 5 -47.84 -83.94 5.27
C LEU A 5 -48.99 -84.68 5.97
N GLU A 6 -49.30 -85.92 5.59
CA GLU A 6 -50.32 -86.74 6.28
C GLU A 6 -49.90 -87.08 7.72
N ILE A 7 -48.59 -87.27 7.96
CA ILE A 7 -48.05 -87.47 9.32
C ILE A 7 -48.19 -86.17 10.14
N LEU A 8 -47.85 -85.03 9.54
CA LEU A 8 -47.94 -83.71 10.17
C LEU A 8 -49.41 -83.34 10.47
N GLU A 9 -50.34 -83.59 9.55
CA GLU A 9 -51.78 -83.39 9.75
C GLU A 9 -52.27 -84.15 10.98
N SER A 10 -51.99 -85.46 11.04
CA SER A 10 -52.41 -86.32 12.15
C SER A 10 -51.84 -85.85 13.50
N GLN A 11 -50.58 -85.42 13.52
CA GLN A 11 -49.93 -84.89 14.72
C GLN A 11 -50.55 -83.57 15.17
N LEU A 12 -50.82 -82.65 14.25
CA LEU A 12 -51.41 -81.35 14.55
C LEU A 12 -52.87 -81.49 15.01
N GLN A 13 -53.64 -82.37 14.39
CA GLN A 13 -55.03 -82.63 14.77
C GLN A 13 -55.13 -83.24 16.17
N SER A 14 -54.20 -84.12 16.55
CA SER A 14 -54.08 -84.64 17.93
C SER A 14 -53.65 -83.57 18.94
N ALA A 15 -52.81 -82.61 18.52
CA ALA A 15 -52.32 -81.53 19.36
C ALA A 15 -53.37 -80.45 19.65
N ILE A 16 -54.24 -80.13 18.69
CA ILE A 16 -55.39 -79.22 18.90
C ILE A 16 -56.29 -79.74 20.04
N THR A 17 -56.51 -81.04 20.13
CA THR A 17 -57.30 -81.65 21.20
C THR A 17 -56.56 -81.76 22.55
N GLY A 18 -55.23 -81.63 22.56
CA GLY A 18 -54.37 -81.86 23.73
C GLY A 18 -53.81 -80.61 24.41
N GLY A 19 -54.00 -79.43 23.82
CA GLY A 19 -53.65 -78.13 24.44
C GLY A 19 -52.21 -77.65 24.23
N SER A 20 -51.37 -78.33 23.45
CA SER A 20 -50.13 -77.75 22.91
C SER A 20 -49.70 -78.41 21.61
N ILE A 21 -49.27 -77.59 20.65
CA ILE A 21 -48.69 -78.03 19.39
C ILE A 21 -47.17 -77.92 19.50
N THR A 22 -46.46 -79.04 19.43
CA THR A 22 -45.01 -79.08 19.22
C THR A 22 -44.77 -79.54 17.78
N LEU A 23 -44.24 -78.66 16.94
CA LEU A 23 -43.91 -79.00 15.56
C LEU A 23 -42.79 -80.07 15.52
N PRO A 24 -42.80 -81.01 14.57
CA PRO A 24 -41.76 -82.04 14.48
C PRO A 24 -40.38 -81.41 14.22
N ASN A 25 -39.50 -81.45 15.24
CA ASN A 25 -38.14 -80.89 15.20
C ASN A 25 -37.24 -81.41 14.05
N SER A 26 -37.63 -82.47 13.34
CA SER A 26 -36.80 -83.08 12.30
C SER A 26 -36.89 -82.42 10.91
N LEU A 27 -37.85 -81.53 10.68
CA LEU A 27 -38.07 -80.90 9.35
C LEU A 27 -37.89 -79.38 9.33
N VAL A 28 -37.69 -78.75 10.49
CA VAL A 28 -37.49 -77.31 10.61
C VAL A 28 -36.28 -77.08 11.49
N THR A 29 -35.20 -76.50 10.95
CA THR A 29 -34.07 -76.07 11.78
C THR A 29 -34.55 -74.92 12.69
N GLU A 30 -34.58 -75.16 14.00
CA GLU A 30 -35.12 -74.29 15.08
C GLU A 30 -34.74 -72.80 14.97
N ALA A 31 -33.59 -72.47 14.37
CA ALA A 31 -33.05 -71.11 14.40
C ALA A 31 -33.86 -70.05 13.62
N ASN A 32 -34.54 -70.42 12.52
CA ASN A 32 -35.22 -69.42 11.67
C ASN A 32 -36.73 -69.28 11.96
N LEU A 33 -37.43 -70.36 12.28
CA LEU A 33 -38.88 -70.32 12.54
C LEU A 33 -39.18 -69.63 13.88
N THR A 34 -38.39 -69.89 14.93
CA THR A 34 -38.56 -69.20 16.21
C THR A 34 -38.24 -67.71 16.09
N GLY A 35 -37.26 -67.35 15.24
CA GLY A 35 -36.99 -65.95 14.89
C GLY A 35 -38.17 -65.28 14.19
N PHE A 36 -38.74 -65.95 13.18
CA PHE A 36 -39.94 -65.51 12.47
C PHE A 36 -41.11 -65.32 13.43
N ILE A 37 -41.49 -66.34 14.20
CA ILE A 37 -42.63 -66.27 15.13
C ILE A 37 -42.43 -65.15 16.15
N ASN A 38 -41.25 -65.05 16.78
CA ASN A 38 -41.01 -64.03 17.80
C ASN A 38 -40.96 -62.60 17.25
N LYS A 39 -40.55 -62.40 15.99
CA LYS A 39 -40.44 -61.07 15.37
C LYS A 39 -41.68 -60.65 14.60
N VAL A 40 -42.36 -61.60 13.96
CA VAL A 40 -43.49 -61.37 13.06
C VAL A 40 -44.82 -61.48 13.80
N ILE A 41 -44.94 -62.45 14.71
CA ILE A 41 -46.17 -62.70 15.48
C ILE A 41 -46.05 -62.18 16.93
N GLY A 42 -44.84 -62.21 17.49
CA GLY A 42 -44.59 -61.90 18.89
C GLY A 42 -45.18 -62.94 19.86
N ASN A 43 -45.43 -62.55 21.11
CA ASN A 43 -46.05 -63.40 22.13
C ASN A 43 -47.59 -63.44 22.04
N GLN A 44 -48.16 -63.28 20.85
CA GLN A 44 -49.61 -63.14 20.69
C GLN A 44 -50.32 -64.49 20.75
N ASP A 45 -51.54 -64.49 21.29
CA ASP A 45 -52.36 -65.69 21.44
C ASP A 45 -52.82 -66.20 20.06
N LEU A 46 -52.18 -67.26 19.59
CA LEU A 46 -52.63 -68.06 18.44
C LEU A 46 -53.59 -69.15 18.92
N THR A 47 -54.84 -69.10 18.45
CA THR A 47 -55.83 -70.16 18.71
C THR A 47 -56.08 -70.93 17.43
N VAL A 48 -55.57 -72.16 17.32
CA VAL A 48 -55.87 -73.03 16.16
C VAL A 48 -57.20 -73.73 16.40
N THR A 49 -58.15 -73.56 15.47
CA THR A 49 -59.52 -74.07 15.56
C THR A 49 -59.76 -75.29 14.68
N GLY A 50 -58.89 -75.56 13.70
CA GLY A 50 -58.98 -76.76 12.86
C GLY A 50 -57.74 -77.03 12.00
N VAL A 51 -57.59 -78.28 11.57
CA VAL A 51 -56.57 -78.74 10.61
C VAL A 51 -57.28 -79.54 9.51
N SER A 52 -56.89 -79.33 8.25
CA SER A 52 -57.38 -80.12 7.11
C SER A 52 -56.34 -80.19 5.99
N LEU A 53 -56.21 -81.33 5.32
CA LEU A 53 -55.54 -81.41 4.01
C LEU A 53 -56.45 -80.90 2.88
N SER A 54 -55.92 -80.01 2.03
CA SER A 54 -56.56 -79.53 0.81
C SER A 54 -56.49 -80.58 -0.29
N GLY A 55 -57.37 -80.46 -1.29
CA GLY A 55 -57.41 -81.38 -2.44
C GLY A 55 -56.13 -81.43 -3.26
N ASP A 56 -55.28 -80.40 -3.14
CA ASP A 56 -54.00 -80.27 -3.85
C ASP A 56 -52.81 -80.74 -3.02
N GLY A 57 -53.06 -81.35 -1.85
CA GLY A 57 -52.02 -81.87 -0.96
C GLY A 57 -51.42 -80.84 -0.02
N ALA A 58 -51.97 -79.63 0.08
CA ALA A 58 -51.53 -78.64 1.06
C ALA A 58 -52.16 -78.89 2.43
N LEU A 59 -51.43 -78.75 3.52
CA LEU A 59 -52.03 -78.77 4.85
C LEU A 59 -52.55 -77.37 5.19
N VAL A 60 -53.80 -77.23 5.63
CA VAL A 60 -54.41 -75.96 6.01
C VAL A 60 -54.77 -75.96 7.50
N LEU A 61 -54.27 -74.99 8.26
CA LEU A 61 -54.68 -74.72 9.64
C LEU A 61 -55.60 -73.51 9.66
N ASN A 62 -56.78 -73.68 10.24
CA ASN A 62 -57.70 -72.59 10.50
C ASN A 62 -57.58 -72.18 11.97
N GLY A 63 -57.65 -70.88 12.25
CA GLY A 63 -57.51 -70.37 13.61
C GLY A 63 -57.90 -68.91 13.73
N ASN A 64 -57.66 -68.35 14.91
CA ASN A 64 -57.67 -66.91 15.14
C ASN A 64 -56.33 -66.49 15.74
N ILE A 65 -55.83 -65.33 15.34
CA ILE A 65 -54.71 -64.67 16.00
C ILE A 65 -55.16 -63.32 16.51
N ASN A 66 -54.73 -62.95 17.71
CA ASN A 66 -54.94 -61.61 18.21
C ASN A 66 -53.72 -60.75 17.88
N LEU A 67 -53.79 -59.95 16.82
CA LEU A 67 -52.73 -58.99 16.47
C LEU A 67 -53.26 -57.58 16.63
N PHE A 68 -52.46 -56.70 17.24
CA PHE A 68 -52.77 -55.27 17.41
C PHE A 68 -54.10 -54.99 18.12
N SER A 69 -54.48 -55.88 19.04
CA SER A 69 -55.77 -55.88 19.76
C SER A 69 -56.99 -56.22 18.90
N VAL A 70 -56.77 -56.86 17.75
CA VAL A 70 -57.82 -57.31 16.83
C VAL A 70 -57.73 -58.82 16.65
N SER A 71 -58.88 -59.50 16.64
CA SER A 71 -58.93 -60.93 16.31
C SER A 71 -59.05 -61.10 14.81
N LEU A 72 -58.07 -61.77 14.22
CA LEU A 72 -57.97 -62.07 12.78
C LEU A 72 -58.26 -63.55 12.57
N ALA A 73 -59.23 -63.85 11.70
CA ALA A 73 -59.45 -65.23 11.24
C ALA A 73 -58.31 -65.63 10.31
N LEU A 74 -57.66 -66.75 10.62
CA LEU A 74 -56.46 -67.24 9.96
C LEU A 74 -56.74 -68.47 9.11
N ALA A 75 -56.11 -68.51 7.94
CA ALA A 75 -55.83 -69.73 7.20
C ALA A 75 -54.31 -69.83 6.96
N TRP A 76 -53.68 -70.87 7.51
CA TRP A 76 -52.26 -71.16 7.30
C TRP A 76 -52.12 -72.37 6.41
N THR A 77 -51.50 -72.19 5.25
CA THR A 77 -51.30 -73.26 4.28
C THR A 77 -49.83 -73.69 4.29
N PHE A 78 -49.59 -74.99 4.33
CA PHE A 78 -48.28 -75.60 4.25
C PHE A 78 -48.22 -76.41 2.97
N ASN A 79 -47.30 -76.03 2.10
CA ASN A 79 -46.99 -76.76 0.89
C ASN A 79 -45.63 -77.43 1.08
N TYR A 80 -45.57 -78.74 0.82
CA TYR A 80 -44.32 -79.48 0.80
C TYR A 80 -44.00 -79.87 -0.64
N ASP A 81 -42.91 -79.34 -1.16
CA ASP A 81 -42.29 -79.83 -2.38
C ASP A 81 -41.05 -80.66 -2.01
N SER A 82 -40.95 -81.84 -2.62
CA SER A 82 -39.79 -82.71 -2.54
C SER A 82 -38.48 -82.05 -3.02
N THR A 83 -38.55 -81.06 -3.92
CA THR A 83 -37.39 -80.33 -4.44
C THR A 83 -37.13 -78.99 -3.74
N ASP A 84 -38.20 -78.23 -3.45
CA ASP A 84 -38.10 -76.84 -3.00
C ASP A 84 -38.36 -76.67 -1.50
N GLY A 85 -38.56 -77.76 -0.75
CA GLY A 85 -38.70 -77.72 0.71
C GLY A 85 -40.13 -77.41 1.16
N ILE A 86 -40.27 -76.76 2.32
CA ILE A 86 -41.57 -76.42 2.90
C ILE A 86 -41.79 -74.91 2.75
N THR A 87 -42.85 -74.53 2.04
CA THR A 87 -43.33 -73.15 1.96
C THR A 87 -44.57 -72.99 2.82
N TRP A 88 -44.58 -71.94 3.64
CA TRP A 88 -45.69 -71.62 4.53
C TRP A 88 -46.31 -70.34 4.02
N THR A 89 -47.62 -70.34 3.79
CA THR A 89 -48.36 -69.12 3.51
C THR A 89 -49.40 -68.90 4.59
N PHE A 90 -49.46 -67.68 5.06
CA PHE A 90 -50.36 -67.17 6.08
C PHE A 90 -51.26 -66.18 5.38
N GLU A 91 -52.57 -66.31 5.53
CA GLU A 91 -53.52 -65.28 5.13
C GLU A 91 -54.54 -65.06 6.23
N ALA A 92 -54.81 -63.79 6.52
CA ALA A 92 -55.79 -63.37 7.50
C ALA A 92 -56.48 -62.09 7.08
N SER A 93 -57.76 -61.96 7.41
CA SER A 93 -58.47 -60.69 7.24
C SER A 93 -59.49 -60.47 8.36
N THR A 94 -59.78 -59.21 8.66
CA THR A 94 -60.82 -58.82 9.60
C THR A 94 -61.45 -57.49 9.22
N GLY A 95 -62.76 -57.37 9.44
CA GLY A 95 -63.48 -56.09 9.37
C GLY A 95 -63.47 -55.32 10.69
N GLN A 96 -62.86 -55.87 11.75
CA GLN A 96 -62.71 -55.18 13.02
C GLN A 96 -61.65 -54.08 12.94
N SER A 97 -61.82 -53.04 13.75
CA SER A 97 -60.88 -51.93 13.80
C SER A 97 -59.69 -52.21 14.72
N GLY A 98 -58.49 -51.89 14.24
CA GLY A 98 -57.26 -51.88 15.01
C GLY A 98 -56.74 -50.46 15.27
N VAL A 99 -55.64 -50.35 16.01
CA VAL A 99 -54.96 -49.07 16.26
C VAL A 99 -53.56 -49.12 15.66
N LEU A 100 -53.25 -48.22 14.72
CA LEU A 100 -51.95 -48.18 14.04
C LEU A 100 -50.77 -48.01 15.00
N GLY A 101 -50.95 -47.27 16.09
CA GLY A 101 -49.93 -47.10 17.13
C GLY A 101 -49.44 -48.43 17.72
N ASN A 102 -50.30 -49.47 17.75
CA ASN A 102 -49.87 -50.81 18.18
C ASN A 102 -48.95 -51.49 17.15
N VAL A 103 -49.21 -51.30 15.86
CA VAL A 103 -48.38 -51.83 14.75
C VAL A 103 -46.99 -51.19 14.79
N ILE A 104 -46.93 -49.86 14.91
CA ILE A 104 -45.69 -49.09 15.02
C ILE A 104 -44.91 -49.53 16.26
N THR A 105 -45.57 -49.61 17.42
CA THR A 105 -44.93 -50.07 18.66
C THR A 105 -44.36 -51.48 18.52
N HIS A 106 -45.04 -52.36 17.77
CA HIS A 106 -44.63 -53.74 17.63
C HIS A 106 -43.42 -53.92 16.69
N TYR A 107 -43.46 -53.35 15.48
CA TYR A 107 -42.42 -53.59 14.46
C TYR A 107 -41.36 -52.51 14.35
N LEU A 108 -41.70 -51.27 14.73
CA LEU A 108 -40.90 -50.07 14.41
C LEU A 108 -40.43 -49.32 15.67
N SER A 109 -40.61 -49.91 16.86
CA SER A 109 -40.21 -49.30 18.15
C SER A 109 -38.71 -49.00 18.28
N SER A 110 -37.87 -49.60 17.45
CA SER A 110 -36.43 -49.32 17.40
C SER A 110 -36.06 -48.06 16.60
N ILE A 111 -37.01 -47.44 15.89
CA ILE A 111 -36.74 -46.22 15.14
C ILE A 111 -36.89 -45.03 16.08
N THR A 112 -35.76 -44.38 16.37
CA THR A 112 -35.75 -43.07 17.02
C THR A 112 -36.34 -42.04 16.08
N GLY A 113 -37.38 -41.34 16.52
CA GLY A 113 -37.97 -40.22 15.77
C GLY A 113 -39.29 -40.48 15.06
N VAL A 114 -39.85 -41.69 15.21
CA VAL A 114 -41.29 -41.85 14.98
C VAL A 114 -42.00 -40.97 16.02
N PRO A 115 -42.87 -40.02 15.61
CA PRO A 115 -43.58 -39.19 16.56
C PRO A 115 -44.28 -40.09 17.57
N SER A 116 -44.03 -39.88 18.86
CA SER A 116 -44.67 -40.66 19.94
C SER A 116 -46.19 -40.50 19.96
N VAL A 117 -46.72 -39.60 19.12
CA VAL A 117 -48.12 -39.27 18.92
C VAL A 117 -48.37 -39.12 17.41
N ILE A 118 -48.18 -40.17 16.61
CA ILE A 118 -49.06 -40.30 15.44
C ILE A 118 -50.46 -40.45 16.05
N PRO A 119 -51.42 -39.55 15.76
CA PRO A 119 -52.77 -39.62 16.32
C PRO A 119 -53.30 -41.05 16.21
N ASN A 120 -54.09 -41.54 17.18
CA ASN A 120 -54.59 -42.92 17.21
C ASN A 120 -55.41 -43.26 15.96
N LEU A 121 -54.73 -43.60 14.87
CA LEU A 121 -55.33 -43.90 13.58
C LEU A 121 -55.99 -45.25 13.68
N THR A 122 -57.27 -45.25 13.32
CA THR A 122 -58.07 -46.46 13.27
C THR A 122 -57.73 -47.19 11.99
N LEU A 123 -57.27 -48.43 12.11
CA LEU A 123 -57.09 -49.34 10.97
C LEU A 123 -58.38 -50.11 10.76
N THR A 124 -58.87 -50.18 9.53
CA THR A 124 -60.02 -51.00 9.12
C THR A 124 -59.64 -51.89 7.95
N ASN A 125 -60.44 -52.91 7.66
CA ASN A 125 -60.19 -53.84 6.56
C ASN A 125 -58.77 -54.45 6.58
N ILE A 126 -58.28 -54.79 7.77
CA ILE A 126 -56.91 -55.31 7.94
C ILE A 126 -56.82 -56.66 7.23
N GLN A 127 -55.92 -56.74 6.26
CA GLN A 127 -55.51 -57.95 5.56
C GLN A 127 -54.04 -58.20 5.87
N LEU A 128 -53.70 -59.44 6.16
CA LEU A 128 -52.36 -59.85 6.54
C LEU A 128 -52.00 -61.08 5.73
N SER A 129 -50.92 -61.02 4.98
CA SER A 129 -50.33 -62.13 4.26
C SER A 129 -48.90 -62.32 4.74
N ALA A 130 -48.46 -63.55 4.95
CA ALA A 130 -47.04 -63.81 5.20
C ALA A 130 -46.60 -65.07 4.46
N SER A 131 -45.39 -65.07 3.93
CA SER A 131 -44.80 -66.23 3.27
C SER A 131 -43.45 -66.55 3.89
N LEU A 132 -43.25 -67.82 4.22
CA LEU A 132 -41.99 -68.36 4.72
C LEU A 132 -41.53 -69.48 3.79
N ASP A 133 -40.50 -69.23 3.00
CA ASP A 133 -39.83 -70.26 2.22
C ASP A 133 -38.51 -70.63 2.89
N LEU A 134 -38.46 -71.82 3.47
CA LEU A 134 -37.29 -72.31 4.20
C LEU A 134 -36.10 -72.62 3.29
N HIS A 135 -36.31 -72.87 2.00
CA HIS A 135 -35.25 -73.19 1.05
C HIS A 135 -34.57 -71.93 0.52
N SER A 136 -35.36 -71.01 -0.04
CA SER A 136 -34.84 -69.73 -0.53
C SER A 136 -34.47 -68.75 0.59
N LYS A 137 -34.96 -69.00 1.81
CA LYS A 137 -34.89 -68.10 2.98
C LYS A 137 -35.58 -66.77 2.75
N ASN A 138 -36.53 -66.72 1.82
CA ASN A 138 -37.38 -65.56 1.60
C ASN A 138 -38.50 -65.58 2.63
N TYR A 139 -38.45 -64.64 3.58
CA TYR A 139 -39.41 -64.56 4.69
C TYR A 139 -40.06 -63.18 4.69
N ASN A 140 -41.29 -63.09 4.21
CA ASN A 140 -42.00 -61.82 4.14
C ASN A 140 -43.31 -61.87 4.93
N LEU A 141 -43.72 -60.71 5.42
CA LEU A 141 -45.06 -60.42 5.90
C LEU A 141 -45.49 -59.08 5.29
N SER A 142 -46.67 -59.09 4.68
CA SER A 142 -47.34 -57.92 4.13
C SER A 142 -48.66 -57.72 4.85
N LEU A 143 -48.89 -56.54 5.38
CA LEU A 143 -50.17 -56.10 5.92
C LEU A 143 -50.69 -54.97 5.05
N THR A 144 -51.95 -55.03 4.65
CA THR A 144 -52.67 -53.91 4.03
C THR A 144 -53.91 -53.58 4.85
N ALA A 145 -54.20 -52.31 5.06
CA ALA A 145 -55.37 -51.85 5.81
C ALA A 145 -55.80 -50.46 5.32
N ASP A 146 -57.02 -50.05 5.63
CA ASP A 146 -57.50 -48.69 5.39
C ASP A 146 -57.42 -47.87 6.68
N SER A 147 -57.17 -46.57 6.57
CA SER A 147 -57.19 -45.64 7.71
C SER A 147 -57.88 -44.32 7.36
N ASP A 148 -58.14 -43.50 8.38
CA ASP A 148 -58.67 -42.13 8.19
C ASP A 148 -57.70 -41.25 7.38
N TRP A 149 -56.42 -41.61 7.33
CA TRP A 149 -55.43 -40.94 6.48
C TRP A 149 -55.36 -41.50 5.07
N GLY A 150 -55.77 -42.75 4.85
CA GLY A 150 -55.69 -43.44 3.57
C GLY A 150 -55.11 -44.85 3.72
N ASP A 151 -54.61 -45.42 2.62
CA ASP A 151 -54.23 -46.84 2.55
C ASP A 151 -52.91 -47.09 3.27
N VAL A 152 -52.90 -48.08 4.14
CA VAL A 152 -51.76 -48.49 4.96
C VAL A 152 -51.19 -49.79 4.43
N THR A 153 -49.88 -49.81 4.18
CA THR A 153 -49.12 -51.01 3.83
C THR A 153 -48.00 -51.18 4.84
N LEU A 154 -47.82 -52.37 5.42
CA LEU A 154 -46.64 -52.72 6.21
C LEU A 154 -45.98 -53.93 5.57
N LEU A 155 -44.68 -53.83 5.32
CA LEU A 155 -43.83 -54.92 4.90
C LEU A 155 -42.84 -55.25 6.04
N VAL A 156 -42.73 -56.53 6.39
CA VAL A 156 -41.69 -57.05 7.26
C VAL A 156 -40.96 -58.13 6.48
N ASP A 157 -39.68 -57.96 6.25
CA ASP A 157 -38.89 -58.87 5.41
C ASP A 157 -37.58 -59.25 6.10
N PHE A 158 -37.05 -60.42 5.77
CA PHE A 158 -35.76 -60.88 6.23
C PHE A 158 -34.76 -60.83 5.08
N ASP A 159 -34.06 -59.71 4.98
CA ASP A 159 -33.02 -59.50 3.97
C ASP A 159 -31.63 -59.45 4.61
N ASN A 160 -30.64 -60.01 3.91
CA ASN A 160 -29.22 -59.99 4.29
C ASN A 160 -28.89 -60.41 5.74
N GLY A 161 -29.70 -61.30 6.31
CA GLY A 161 -29.48 -61.85 7.65
C GLY A 161 -30.09 -61.03 8.80
N ALA A 162 -30.87 -59.99 8.51
CA ALA A 162 -31.55 -59.18 9.51
C ALA A 162 -33.05 -59.00 9.18
N TRP A 163 -33.86 -58.82 10.23
CA TRP A 163 -35.27 -58.48 10.07
C TRP A 163 -35.42 -56.97 9.87
N GLY A 164 -36.05 -56.58 8.76
CA GLY A 164 -36.46 -55.23 8.45
C GLY A 164 -37.99 -55.10 8.50
N ALA A 165 -38.49 -53.91 8.86
CA ALA A 165 -39.89 -53.54 8.77
C ALA A 165 -40.01 -52.13 8.17
N ALA A 166 -40.96 -51.96 7.26
CA ALA A 166 -41.32 -50.71 6.60
C ALA A 166 -42.84 -50.56 6.63
N LEU A 167 -43.34 -49.39 6.98
CA LEU A 167 -44.76 -49.02 7.01
C LEU A 167 -44.97 -47.82 6.09
N GLY A 168 -45.77 -47.96 5.05
CA GLY A 168 -46.20 -46.90 4.16
C GLY A 168 -47.67 -46.53 4.41
N ILE A 169 -47.98 -45.24 4.39
CA ILE A 169 -49.33 -44.70 4.46
C ILE A 169 -49.53 -43.79 3.26
N ALA A 170 -50.32 -44.22 2.28
CA ALA A 170 -50.74 -43.37 1.17
C ALA A 170 -51.82 -42.41 1.66
N LEU A 171 -51.49 -41.12 1.73
CA LEU A 171 -52.36 -40.10 2.29
C LEU A 171 -53.42 -39.68 1.27
N ASN A 172 -54.66 -39.54 1.74
CA ASN A 172 -55.73 -38.92 0.99
C ASN A 172 -55.53 -37.40 0.90
N SER A 173 -56.17 -36.76 -0.08
CA SER A 173 -56.02 -35.32 -0.34
C SER A 173 -56.58 -34.40 0.76
N SER A 174 -57.21 -34.96 1.80
CA SER A 174 -57.77 -34.18 2.92
C SER A 174 -56.85 -34.09 4.13
N VAL A 175 -55.77 -34.86 4.16
CA VAL A 175 -54.75 -34.82 5.22
C VAL A 175 -53.80 -33.67 4.96
N ASN A 176 -53.70 -32.72 5.90
CA ASN A 176 -52.69 -31.67 5.86
C ASN A 176 -51.39 -32.18 6.52
N LEU A 177 -50.23 -31.67 6.10
CA LEU A 177 -48.94 -32.01 6.75
C LEU A 177 -48.96 -31.77 8.27
N THR A 178 -49.67 -30.73 8.70
CA THR A 178 -49.79 -30.38 10.12
C THR A 178 -50.60 -31.40 10.93
N ASP A 179 -51.42 -32.22 10.26
CA ASP A 179 -52.15 -33.33 10.88
C ASP A 179 -51.21 -34.51 11.19
N ILE A 180 -50.10 -34.62 10.45
CA ILE A 180 -49.05 -35.63 10.66
C ILE A 180 -48.16 -35.21 11.82
N TRP A 181 -47.68 -33.96 11.80
CA TRP A 181 -46.86 -33.39 12.87
C TRP A 181 -46.98 -31.88 12.92
N SER A 182 -47.21 -31.33 14.11
CA SER A 182 -47.31 -29.89 14.33
C SER A 182 -46.01 -29.13 14.05
N GLY A 183 -44.86 -29.80 13.97
CA GLY A 183 -43.60 -29.19 13.54
C GLY A 183 -43.60 -28.77 12.06
N LEU A 184 -44.49 -29.34 11.24
CA LEU A 184 -44.60 -29.04 9.80
C LEU A 184 -45.43 -27.80 9.48
N GLN A 185 -45.83 -27.02 10.50
CA GLN A 185 -46.55 -25.75 10.33
C GLN A 185 -45.92 -24.77 9.32
N PRO A 186 -44.58 -24.64 9.21
CA PRO A 186 -43.97 -23.79 8.19
C PRO A 186 -44.40 -24.14 6.76
N PHE A 187 -44.72 -25.41 6.49
CA PHE A 187 -45.14 -25.90 5.18
C PHE A 187 -46.66 -25.88 4.96
N ALA A 188 -47.45 -25.39 5.91
CA ALA A 188 -48.92 -25.38 5.82
C ALA A 188 -49.47 -24.52 4.65
N VAL A 189 -48.64 -23.65 4.09
CA VAL A 189 -48.96 -22.82 2.92
C VAL A 189 -48.77 -23.57 1.59
N LEU A 190 -48.07 -24.71 1.60
CA LEU A 190 -47.79 -25.48 0.39
C LEU A 190 -48.88 -26.53 0.14
N THR A 191 -49.14 -26.82 -1.13
CA THR A 191 -50.13 -27.83 -1.54
C THR A 191 -49.44 -29.12 -1.93
N PHE A 192 -49.76 -30.22 -1.24
CA PHE A 192 -49.17 -31.54 -1.45
C PHE A 192 -50.21 -32.50 -2.01
N SER A 193 -49.79 -33.37 -2.93
CA SER A 193 -50.63 -34.40 -3.55
C SER A 193 -49.85 -35.71 -3.69
N ASN A 194 -50.54 -36.84 -3.91
CA ASN A 194 -49.92 -38.18 -4.00
C ASN A 194 -48.95 -38.48 -2.84
N SER A 195 -49.29 -38.01 -1.64
CA SER A 195 -48.39 -38.01 -0.50
C SER A 195 -48.33 -39.38 0.15
N VAL A 196 -47.14 -39.84 0.52
CA VAL A 196 -46.90 -41.10 1.22
C VAL A 196 -45.98 -40.86 2.41
N VAL A 197 -46.36 -41.39 3.58
CA VAL A 197 -45.49 -41.46 4.75
C VAL A 197 -44.90 -42.85 4.82
N VAL A 198 -43.58 -42.98 4.79
CA VAL A 198 -42.85 -44.25 4.95
C VAL A 198 -42.06 -44.23 6.26
N ILE A 199 -42.21 -45.26 7.08
CA ILE A 199 -41.47 -45.47 8.33
C ILE A 199 -40.76 -46.81 8.23
N ALA A 200 -39.44 -46.83 8.15
CA ALA A 200 -38.68 -48.07 7.99
C ALA A 200 -37.48 -48.17 8.94
N ASN A 201 -37.20 -49.37 9.46
CA ASN A 201 -36.05 -49.59 10.35
C ASN A 201 -34.79 -50.08 9.61
N PHE A 202 -34.88 -50.18 8.28
CA PHE A 202 -33.86 -50.63 7.36
C PHE A 202 -33.87 -49.77 6.09
N THR A 203 -32.83 -49.89 5.28
CA THR A 203 -32.73 -49.22 3.98
C THR A 203 -32.67 -50.29 2.89
N ASP A 204 -33.58 -50.23 1.92
CA ASP A 204 -33.61 -51.12 0.77
C ASP A 204 -34.20 -50.38 -0.45
N PRO A 205 -33.43 -50.15 -1.52
CA PRO A 205 -33.90 -49.42 -2.70
C PRO A 205 -34.88 -50.22 -3.57
N THR A 206 -35.08 -51.53 -3.32
CA THR A 206 -35.90 -52.42 -4.14
C THR A 206 -37.31 -52.65 -3.58
N VAL A 207 -37.50 -52.41 -2.28
CA VAL A 207 -38.80 -52.60 -1.61
C VAL A 207 -39.83 -51.64 -2.16
N GLN A 208 -41.01 -52.16 -2.53
CA GLN A 208 -42.16 -51.35 -2.88
C GLN A 208 -43.16 -51.28 -1.73
N ILE A 209 -43.50 -50.08 -1.28
CA ILE A 209 -44.45 -49.87 -0.19
C ILE A 209 -45.36 -48.68 -0.50
N ALA A 210 -46.68 -48.88 -0.39
CA ALA A 210 -47.68 -47.86 -0.70
C ALA A 210 -47.46 -47.15 -2.07
N GLY A 211 -47.01 -47.90 -3.09
CA GLY A 211 -46.75 -47.38 -4.44
C GLY A 211 -45.38 -46.71 -4.64
N VAL A 212 -44.59 -46.55 -3.57
CA VAL A 212 -43.22 -45.99 -3.62
C VAL A 212 -42.21 -47.13 -3.77
N THR A 213 -41.18 -46.94 -4.60
CA THR A 213 -40.03 -47.85 -4.68
C THR A 213 -38.85 -47.30 -3.88
N GLY A 214 -38.30 -48.12 -3.01
CA GLY A 214 -37.18 -47.79 -2.12
C GLY A 214 -37.62 -47.29 -0.75
N VAL A 215 -37.03 -47.83 0.30
CA VAL A 215 -37.21 -47.40 1.70
C VAL A 215 -35.87 -47.01 2.30
N ILE A 216 -35.87 -45.99 3.15
CA ILE A 216 -34.71 -45.55 3.93
C ILE A 216 -34.99 -45.71 5.43
N LYS A 217 -33.96 -46.07 6.20
CA LYS A 217 -34.09 -46.19 7.64
C LYS A 217 -34.43 -44.83 8.27
N GLY A 218 -35.64 -44.68 8.81
CA GLY A 218 -36.15 -43.43 9.40
C GLY A 218 -37.64 -43.21 9.15
N VAL A 219 -38.05 -41.94 9.17
CA VAL A 219 -39.36 -41.46 8.71
C VAL A 219 -39.13 -40.61 7.47
N MET A 220 -39.71 -41.01 6.35
CA MET A 220 -39.62 -40.31 5.06
C MET A 220 -41.02 -39.91 4.62
N PHE A 221 -41.21 -38.67 4.21
CA PHE A 221 -42.43 -38.22 3.57
C PHE A 221 -42.14 -37.91 2.11
N LEU A 222 -42.86 -38.57 1.20
CA LEU A 222 -42.77 -38.37 -0.24
C LEU A 222 -44.05 -37.73 -0.73
N SER A 223 -43.97 -36.74 -1.59
CA SER A 223 -45.16 -36.09 -2.13
C SER A 223 -44.87 -35.37 -3.43
N THR A 224 -45.90 -35.21 -4.24
CA THR A 224 -45.91 -34.27 -5.36
C THR A 224 -46.36 -32.89 -4.84
N LEU A 225 -45.41 -31.96 -4.78
CA LEU A 225 -45.61 -30.57 -4.40
C LEU A 225 -46.16 -29.78 -5.60
N THR A 226 -47.25 -29.05 -5.38
CA THR A 226 -47.75 -28.03 -6.29
C THR A 226 -47.58 -26.65 -5.66
N LEU A 227 -46.88 -25.77 -6.36
CA LEU A 227 -46.69 -24.39 -5.95
C LEU A 227 -47.84 -23.54 -6.48
N THR A 228 -48.61 -22.96 -5.57
CA THR A 228 -49.69 -22.01 -5.86
C THR A 228 -49.42 -20.70 -5.15
N GLU A 229 -49.82 -19.58 -5.75
CA GLU A 229 -49.78 -18.29 -5.06
C GLU A 229 -50.64 -18.34 -3.79
N THR A 230 -50.05 -17.91 -2.68
CA THR A 230 -50.66 -17.88 -1.36
C THR A 230 -50.73 -16.44 -0.85
N THR A 231 -51.71 -16.13 -0.01
CA THR A 231 -51.82 -14.81 0.63
C THR A 231 -50.93 -14.68 1.88
N GLY A 232 -50.04 -15.63 2.14
CA GLY A 232 -49.20 -15.65 3.35
C GLY A 232 -48.06 -14.64 3.28
N SER A 233 -47.68 -14.09 4.44
CA SER A 233 -46.50 -13.20 4.58
C SER A 233 -45.31 -13.86 5.27
N SER A 234 -45.35 -15.18 5.48
CA SER A 234 -44.20 -15.91 6.00
C SER A 234 -43.10 -15.97 4.92
N SER A 235 -41.85 -16.15 5.34
CA SER A 235 -40.73 -16.35 4.41
C SER A 235 -40.99 -17.50 3.43
N VAL A 236 -41.62 -18.57 3.92
CA VAL A 236 -42.04 -19.72 3.09
C VAL A 236 -43.08 -19.31 2.05
N ALA A 237 -44.08 -18.50 2.44
CA ALA A 237 -45.09 -18.02 1.51
C ALA A 237 -44.50 -17.09 0.44
N GLN A 238 -43.55 -16.23 0.80
CA GLN A 238 -42.90 -15.33 -0.16
C GLN A 238 -42.03 -16.11 -1.17
N ILE A 239 -41.24 -17.09 -0.71
CA ILE A 239 -40.47 -17.97 -1.59
C ILE A 239 -41.40 -18.81 -2.47
N ALA A 240 -42.45 -19.40 -1.89
CA ALA A 240 -43.43 -20.19 -2.63
C ALA A 240 -44.16 -19.38 -3.69
N ASN A 241 -44.52 -18.12 -3.40
CA ASN A 241 -45.14 -17.22 -4.36
C ASN A 241 -44.20 -16.88 -5.52
N ALA A 242 -42.93 -16.54 -5.22
CA ALA A 242 -41.93 -16.26 -6.25
C ALA A 242 -41.66 -17.47 -7.14
N LEU A 243 -41.61 -18.67 -6.56
CA LEU A 243 -41.47 -19.92 -7.33
C LEU A 243 -42.76 -20.24 -8.11
N ALA A 244 -43.95 -19.98 -7.56
CA ALA A 244 -45.23 -20.22 -8.23
C ALA A 244 -45.43 -19.36 -9.48
N GLU A 245 -44.87 -18.14 -9.53
CA GLU A 245 -44.88 -17.31 -10.74
C GLU A 245 -44.16 -17.98 -11.92
N GLY A 246 -43.03 -18.64 -11.67
CA GLY A 246 -42.23 -19.31 -12.70
C GLY A 246 -42.60 -20.77 -12.97
N LEU A 247 -43.16 -21.46 -11.97
CA LEU A 247 -43.41 -22.91 -11.98
C LEU A 247 -44.90 -23.25 -11.94
N SER A 248 -45.80 -22.29 -12.17
CA SER A 248 -47.24 -22.52 -12.15
C SER A 248 -47.64 -23.74 -13.00
N GLY A 249 -48.27 -24.72 -12.37
CA GLY A 249 -48.71 -25.97 -13.02
C GLY A 249 -47.61 -27.02 -13.24
N THR A 250 -46.40 -26.80 -12.74
CA THR A 250 -45.33 -27.80 -12.74
C THR A 250 -45.42 -28.64 -11.47
N GLU A 251 -45.56 -29.96 -11.63
CA GLU A 251 -45.51 -30.91 -10.52
C GLU A 251 -44.06 -31.16 -10.11
N ILE A 252 -43.77 -31.06 -8.82
CA ILE A 252 -42.42 -31.19 -8.26
C ILE A 252 -42.40 -32.37 -7.30
N ASP A 253 -41.52 -33.34 -7.55
CA ASP A 253 -41.31 -34.44 -6.60
C ASP A 253 -40.50 -33.92 -5.40
N ALA A 254 -41.12 -33.95 -4.22
CA ALA A 254 -40.55 -33.46 -2.97
C ALA A 254 -40.43 -34.59 -1.94
N THR A 255 -39.30 -34.61 -1.25
CA THR A 255 -39.01 -35.48 -0.12
C THR A 255 -38.82 -34.63 1.13
N ILE A 256 -39.61 -34.88 2.17
CA ILE A 256 -39.42 -34.26 3.48
C ILE A 256 -38.76 -35.30 4.40
N ASP A 257 -37.53 -35.02 4.82
CA ASP A 257 -36.82 -35.75 5.86
C ASP A 257 -37.08 -35.10 7.22
N ILE A 258 -37.49 -35.91 8.19
CA ILE A 258 -37.84 -35.47 9.53
C ILE A 258 -36.77 -35.98 10.50
N ASN A 259 -35.81 -35.13 10.84
CA ASN A 259 -34.80 -35.44 11.83
C ASN A 259 -35.21 -34.92 13.21
N THR A 260 -36.06 -35.68 13.88
CA THR A 260 -36.56 -35.32 15.22
C THR A 260 -35.45 -35.23 16.27
N ALA A 261 -34.31 -35.90 16.07
CA ALA A 261 -33.20 -35.88 17.05
C ALA A 261 -32.52 -34.51 17.10
N GLN A 262 -32.55 -33.77 15.98
CA GLN A 262 -31.97 -32.44 15.83
C GLN A 262 -33.03 -31.32 15.79
N ASN A 263 -34.32 -31.69 15.85
CA ASN A 263 -35.44 -30.77 15.63
C ASN A 263 -35.27 -29.99 14.32
N ASP A 264 -34.85 -30.71 13.29
CA ASP A 264 -34.63 -30.19 11.94
C ASP A 264 -35.52 -30.95 10.96
N ILE A 265 -36.01 -30.21 9.97
CA ILE A 265 -36.90 -30.69 8.93
C ILE A 265 -36.35 -30.18 7.63
N THR A 266 -36.00 -31.12 6.76
CA THR A 266 -35.40 -30.81 5.46
C THR A 266 -36.37 -31.23 4.37
N LEU A 267 -36.92 -30.26 3.63
CA LEU A 267 -37.65 -30.53 2.39
C LEU A 267 -36.65 -30.43 1.24
N THR A 268 -36.47 -31.53 0.51
CA THR A 268 -35.69 -31.57 -0.74
C THR A 268 -36.64 -31.78 -1.90
N ALA A 269 -36.42 -31.12 -3.02
CA ALA A 269 -37.25 -31.29 -4.22
C ALA A 269 -36.43 -31.04 -5.47
N THR A 270 -36.73 -31.73 -6.58
CA THR A 270 -36.09 -31.46 -7.87
C THR A 270 -37.11 -30.83 -8.80
N ILE A 271 -36.80 -29.63 -9.29
CA ILE A 271 -37.70 -28.85 -10.15
C ILE A 271 -37.45 -29.25 -11.61
N PRO A 272 -38.46 -29.80 -12.32
CA PRO A 272 -38.27 -30.23 -13.69
C PRO A 272 -38.29 -29.04 -14.66
N GLY A 273 -37.16 -28.82 -15.35
CA GLY A 273 -37.04 -27.83 -16.43
C GLY A 273 -36.53 -26.46 -15.98
N PRO A 274 -36.30 -25.53 -16.95
CA PRO A 274 -35.80 -24.21 -16.65
C PRO A 274 -36.89 -23.31 -16.04
N PHE A 275 -36.61 -22.66 -14.90
CA PHE A 275 -37.47 -21.62 -14.32
C PHE A 275 -36.85 -20.23 -14.48
N ALA A 276 -37.65 -19.21 -14.78
CA ALA A 276 -37.18 -17.83 -14.91
C ALA A 276 -37.40 -17.03 -13.61
N PHE A 277 -36.49 -16.13 -13.27
CA PHE A 277 -36.70 -15.24 -12.11
C PHE A 277 -37.82 -14.23 -12.37
N PRO A 278 -38.63 -13.90 -11.33
CA PRO A 278 -39.59 -12.81 -11.36
C PRO A 278 -38.96 -11.51 -11.89
N GLY A 279 -39.64 -10.86 -12.84
CA GLY A 279 -39.16 -9.62 -13.48
C GLY A 279 -38.26 -9.82 -14.71
N SER A 280 -37.72 -11.02 -14.96
CA SER A 280 -36.97 -11.31 -16.18
C SER A 280 -37.88 -11.92 -17.26
N THR A 281 -38.34 -11.11 -18.22
CA THR A 281 -39.26 -11.58 -19.29
C THR A 281 -38.60 -11.65 -20.67
N GLY A 282 -39.13 -12.53 -21.54
CA GLY A 282 -38.73 -12.63 -22.94
C GLY A 282 -37.44 -13.43 -23.19
N PRO A 283 -36.80 -13.29 -24.38
CA PRO A 283 -35.62 -14.07 -24.77
C PRO A 283 -34.35 -13.75 -23.95
N LYS A 284 -34.45 -12.82 -23.00
CA LYS A 284 -33.38 -12.40 -22.09
C LYS A 284 -33.65 -12.81 -20.62
N ALA A 285 -34.68 -13.62 -20.38
CA ALA A 285 -34.99 -14.11 -19.04
C ALA A 285 -33.80 -14.87 -18.44
N LEU A 286 -33.48 -14.59 -17.18
CA LEU A 286 -32.49 -15.35 -16.43
C LEU A 286 -33.13 -16.66 -16.03
N THR A 287 -32.66 -17.78 -16.62
CA THR A 287 -33.28 -19.09 -16.41
C THR A 287 -32.38 -20.03 -15.63
N PHE A 288 -32.91 -20.71 -14.62
CA PHE A 288 -32.25 -21.77 -13.86
C PHE A 288 -32.72 -23.14 -14.34
N SER A 289 -31.83 -24.03 -14.77
CA SER A 289 -32.16 -25.42 -15.11
C SER A 289 -31.55 -26.41 -14.10
N ASP A 290 -32.08 -27.64 -14.08
CA ASP A 290 -31.59 -28.75 -13.24
C ASP A 290 -31.53 -28.38 -11.75
N VAL A 291 -32.65 -27.88 -11.22
CA VAL A 291 -32.67 -27.20 -9.93
C VAL A 291 -33.06 -28.15 -8.81
N ASP A 292 -32.14 -28.36 -7.88
CA ASP A 292 -32.39 -28.98 -6.59
C ASP A 292 -32.74 -27.91 -5.56
N PHE A 293 -33.93 -28.05 -4.97
CA PHE A 293 -34.42 -27.21 -3.89
C PHE A 293 -34.22 -27.92 -2.57
N THR A 294 -33.66 -27.23 -1.58
CA THR A 294 -33.57 -27.70 -0.19
C THR A 294 -34.14 -26.63 0.72
N PHE A 295 -34.93 -27.00 1.71
CA PHE A 295 -35.45 -26.09 2.73
C PHE A 295 -35.26 -26.71 4.10
N GLU A 296 -34.59 -25.99 4.98
CA GLU A 296 -34.32 -26.40 6.36
C GLU A 296 -35.13 -25.52 7.31
N THR A 297 -35.58 -26.08 8.43
CA THR A 297 -36.39 -25.33 9.42
C THR A 297 -35.60 -24.85 10.62
N ASN A 298 -34.35 -25.30 10.79
CA ASN A 298 -33.54 -24.94 11.95
C ASN A 298 -32.03 -24.82 11.61
N PRO A 299 -31.53 -23.63 11.23
CA PRO A 299 -32.27 -22.38 11.03
C PRO A 299 -33.16 -22.43 9.78
N VAL A 300 -34.22 -21.62 9.77
CA VAL A 300 -35.09 -21.50 8.59
C VAL A 300 -34.26 -21.00 7.41
N SER A 301 -34.00 -21.85 6.42
CA SER A 301 -33.21 -21.52 5.23
C SER A 301 -33.73 -22.26 4.00
N ALA A 302 -33.43 -21.74 2.80
CA ALA A 302 -33.86 -22.32 1.54
C ALA A 302 -32.71 -22.24 0.54
N SER A 303 -32.36 -23.30 -0.16
CA SER A 303 -31.26 -23.33 -1.12
C SER A 303 -31.78 -23.83 -2.47
N LEU A 304 -31.33 -23.23 -3.57
CA LEU A 304 -31.56 -23.75 -4.93
C LEU A 304 -30.19 -24.04 -5.56
N ALA A 305 -29.88 -25.29 -5.86
CA ALA A 305 -28.65 -25.64 -6.58
C ALA A 305 -29.00 -25.98 -8.03
N GLY A 306 -28.36 -25.35 -9.02
CA GLY A 306 -28.65 -25.64 -10.42
C GLY A 306 -27.72 -24.97 -11.42
N ASN A 307 -28.14 -24.88 -12.67
CA ASN A 307 -27.43 -24.17 -13.74
C ASN A 307 -28.15 -22.86 -14.05
N LEU A 308 -27.50 -21.72 -13.78
CA LEU A 308 -27.99 -20.40 -14.20
C LEU A 308 -27.54 -20.12 -15.64
N ILE A 309 -28.49 -19.86 -16.51
CA ILE A 309 -28.24 -19.46 -17.90
C ILE A 309 -28.48 -17.95 -18.00
N ILE A 310 -27.43 -17.22 -18.33
CA ILE A 310 -27.49 -15.77 -18.56
C ILE A 310 -27.49 -15.54 -20.07
N PRO A 311 -28.65 -15.26 -20.69
CA PRO A 311 -28.71 -14.91 -22.10
C PRO A 311 -28.10 -13.52 -22.29
N THR A 312 -26.84 -13.49 -22.70
CA THR A 312 -26.15 -12.27 -23.08
C THR A 312 -25.59 -12.38 -24.49
N THR A 313 -25.80 -11.34 -25.28
CA THR A 313 -25.10 -11.18 -26.55
C THR A 313 -23.97 -10.19 -26.31
N ILE A 314 -22.81 -10.70 -25.87
CA ILE A 314 -21.63 -9.85 -25.75
C ILE A 314 -20.97 -9.85 -27.13
N PRO A 315 -20.87 -8.70 -27.81
CA PRO A 315 -20.10 -8.62 -29.04
C PRO A 315 -18.65 -9.03 -28.73
N GLY A 316 -18.21 -10.14 -29.33
CA GLY A 316 -16.87 -10.70 -29.19
C GLY A 316 -16.50 -11.43 -30.48
N ASN A 317 -15.23 -11.80 -30.65
CA ASN A 317 -14.78 -12.63 -31.76
C ASN A 317 -14.07 -13.89 -31.24
N PRO A 318 -14.72 -15.07 -31.24
CA PRO A 318 -16.08 -15.31 -31.72
C PRO A 318 -17.14 -14.71 -30.78
N GLY A 319 -18.33 -14.42 -31.31
CA GLY A 319 -19.42 -13.83 -30.53
C GLY A 319 -19.83 -14.72 -29.38
N VAL A 320 -19.83 -14.19 -28.16
CA VAL A 320 -20.34 -14.90 -26.98
C VAL A 320 -21.85 -14.67 -26.95
N SER A 321 -22.61 -15.65 -27.45
CA SER A 321 -24.07 -15.58 -27.52
C SER A 321 -24.78 -16.04 -26.24
N GLN A 322 -24.03 -16.60 -25.29
CA GLN A 322 -24.51 -17.05 -23.98
C GLN A 322 -23.33 -17.15 -23.00
N ILE A 323 -23.53 -16.72 -21.75
CA ILE A 323 -22.67 -17.10 -20.63
C ILE A 323 -23.46 -18.13 -19.83
N THR A 324 -23.04 -19.39 -19.89
CA THR A 324 -23.60 -20.45 -19.05
C THR A 324 -22.87 -20.46 -17.72
N VAL A 325 -23.60 -20.22 -16.64
CA VAL A 325 -23.10 -20.17 -15.27
C VAL A 325 -23.58 -21.43 -14.54
N THR A 326 -22.72 -22.41 -14.34
CA THR A 326 -23.04 -23.60 -13.53
C THR A 326 -22.63 -23.35 -12.08
N GLY A 327 -23.58 -23.25 -11.14
CA GLY A 327 -23.26 -22.98 -9.74
C GLY A 327 -24.42 -23.27 -8.79
N ALA A 328 -24.11 -23.80 -7.60
CA ALA A 328 -25.10 -23.94 -6.54
C ALA A 328 -25.37 -22.56 -5.90
N THR A 329 -26.64 -22.19 -5.74
CA THR A 329 -27.05 -20.91 -5.14
C THR A 329 -27.81 -21.14 -3.84
N SER A 330 -27.13 -20.96 -2.70
CA SER A 330 -27.80 -21.04 -1.40
C SER A 330 -28.45 -19.69 -1.05
N PHE A 331 -29.73 -19.70 -0.67
CA PHE A 331 -30.40 -18.51 -0.16
C PHE A 331 -30.42 -18.62 1.38
N SER A 332 -30.07 -17.54 2.06
CA SER A 332 -30.33 -17.44 3.50
C SER A 332 -31.30 -16.28 3.69
N TYR A 333 -32.58 -16.60 3.89
CA TYR A 333 -33.60 -15.58 4.09
C TYR A 333 -33.65 -15.21 5.57
N ASN A 334 -32.88 -14.20 5.96
CA ASN A 334 -32.74 -13.80 7.35
C ASN A 334 -33.29 -12.39 7.67
N ASP A 335 -34.06 -11.75 6.80
CA ASP A 335 -34.68 -10.42 7.06
C ASP A 335 -35.57 -9.83 5.94
N GLY A 336 -35.83 -10.54 4.83
CA GLY A 336 -36.40 -9.92 3.64
C GLY A 336 -35.43 -9.79 2.46
N THR A 337 -34.16 -10.05 2.68
CA THR A 337 -33.13 -10.07 1.61
C THR A 337 -32.53 -11.46 1.48
N GLY A 338 -32.38 -11.94 0.24
CA GLY A 338 -31.79 -13.23 -0.06
C GLY A 338 -30.55 -13.02 -0.90
N ASN A 339 -29.38 -12.90 -0.29
CA ASN A 339 -28.14 -12.74 -1.06
C ASN A 339 -27.77 -14.06 -1.74
N ILE A 340 -27.50 -14.03 -3.04
CA ILE A 340 -27.07 -15.19 -3.83
C ILE A 340 -25.58 -15.10 -4.15
N GLU A 341 -24.74 -15.64 -3.29
CA GLU A 341 -23.32 -15.73 -3.61
C GLU A 341 -23.05 -16.97 -4.49
N ALA A 342 -23.19 -16.80 -5.81
CA ALA A 342 -22.48 -17.65 -6.75
C ALA A 342 -21.00 -17.24 -6.74
N THR A 343 -20.08 -18.20 -6.88
CA THR A 343 -18.67 -17.91 -7.21
C THR A 343 -18.27 -18.89 -8.29
N LEU A 344 -17.93 -18.37 -9.46
CA LEU A 344 -17.46 -19.16 -10.59
C LEU A 344 -15.96 -19.00 -10.75
N SER A 345 -15.22 -20.10 -10.82
CA SER A 345 -13.90 -20.10 -11.45
C SER A 345 -14.09 -20.35 -12.94
N SER A 346 -14.14 -19.30 -13.75
CA SER A 346 -14.20 -19.44 -15.20
C SER A 346 -12.83 -19.15 -15.81
N THR A 347 -12.39 -19.96 -16.79
CA THR A 347 -11.28 -19.62 -17.70
C THR A 347 -11.75 -18.70 -18.84
N THR A 348 -12.94 -18.11 -18.68
CA THR A 348 -13.62 -17.34 -19.70
C THR A 348 -12.90 -16.02 -19.93
N GLN A 349 -12.53 -15.77 -21.17
CA GLN A 349 -12.02 -14.47 -21.61
C GLN A 349 -13.11 -13.74 -22.39
N ILE A 350 -13.36 -12.47 -22.06
CA ILE A 350 -14.27 -11.61 -22.81
C ILE A 350 -13.44 -10.53 -23.47
N ALA A 351 -13.20 -10.67 -24.78
CA ALA A 351 -12.51 -9.65 -25.57
C ALA A 351 -13.45 -8.49 -25.89
N GLU A 352 -12.94 -7.28 -25.74
CA GLU A 352 -13.61 -6.00 -26.04
C GLU A 352 -15.00 -5.84 -25.41
N PRO A 353 -15.14 -6.07 -24.08
CA PRO A 353 -16.42 -5.90 -23.41
C PRO A 353 -16.93 -4.48 -23.64
N PHE A 354 -18.25 -4.34 -23.84
CA PHE A 354 -18.90 -3.05 -24.10
C PHE A 354 -18.34 -2.29 -25.32
N LYS A 355 -17.67 -2.99 -26.26
CA LYS A 355 -17.00 -2.42 -27.44
C LYS A 355 -15.81 -1.51 -27.08
N ILE A 356 -15.18 -1.74 -25.92
CA ILE A 356 -13.94 -1.07 -25.55
C ILE A 356 -12.77 -1.84 -26.19
N THR A 357 -12.27 -1.32 -27.31
CA THR A 357 -11.15 -1.92 -28.04
C THR A 357 -9.91 -2.09 -27.15
N GLY A 358 -9.25 -3.24 -27.28
CA GLY A 358 -8.05 -3.58 -26.52
C GLY A 358 -8.25 -3.89 -25.03
N PHE A 359 -9.49 -3.93 -24.53
CA PHE A 359 -9.78 -4.43 -23.18
C PHE A 359 -10.16 -5.91 -23.25
N THR A 360 -9.64 -6.76 -22.37
CA THR A 360 -10.06 -8.17 -22.27
C THR A 360 -10.26 -8.56 -20.82
N LEU A 361 -11.44 -9.04 -20.45
CA LEU A 361 -11.70 -9.56 -19.10
C LEU A 361 -11.17 -10.99 -19.02
N LEU A 362 -10.50 -11.32 -17.91
CA LEU A 362 -9.95 -12.64 -17.58
C LEU A 362 -10.50 -13.12 -16.24
N ASP A 363 -10.46 -14.43 -16.01
CA ASP A 363 -10.73 -15.05 -14.70
C ASP A 363 -11.96 -14.48 -14.01
N ILE A 364 -13.05 -14.34 -14.78
CA ILE A 364 -14.25 -13.63 -14.37
C ILE A 364 -14.97 -14.48 -13.33
N GLY A 365 -14.89 -14.04 -12.09
CA GLY A 365 -15.80 -14.37 -11.01
C GLY A 365 -17.13 -13.65 -11.21
N PHE A 366 -18.19 -14.32 -10.77
CA PHE A 366 -19.56 -13.87 -10.93
C PHE A 366 -20.23 -13.97 -9.57
N GLY A 367 -20.80 -12.87 -9.08
CA GLY A 367 -21.73 -12.81 -7.97
C GLY A 367 -23.08 -12.26 -8.44
N MET A 368 -24.16 -12.67 -7.80
CA MET A 368 -25.51 -12.24 -8.17
C MET A 368 -26.27 -11.83 -6.92
N ASP A 369 -26.68 -10.58 -6.79
CA ASP A 369 -27.56 -10.18 -5.71
C ASP A 369 -29.02 -10.23 -6.20
N ILE A 370 -29.90 -10.91 -5.46
CA ILE A 370 -31.34 -10.94 -5.78
C ILE A 370 -32.11 -10.44 -4.55
N SER A 371 -32.77 -9.30 -4.71
CA SER A 371 -33.62 -8.76 -3.66
C SER A 371 -35.07 -9.17 -3.89
N PHE A 372 -35.67 -9.85 -2.91
CA PHE A 372 -37.10 -10.18 -2.88
C PHE A 372 -37.83 -9.18 -1.98
N GLY A 373 -38.14 -8.00 -2.51
CA GLY A 373 -38.80 -6.91 -1.77
C GLY A 373 -39.74 -6.07 -2.64
N ALA A 374 -40.11 -4.87 -2.15
CA ALA A 374 -41.00 -3.93 -2.87
C ALA A 374 -40.41 -3.44 -4.22
N LEU A 375 -39.11 -3.69 -4.45
CA LEU A 375 -38.41 -3.51 -5.71
C LEU A 375 -37.67 -4.82 -5.99
N THR A 376 -38.34 -5.79 -6.60
CA THR A 376 -37.69 -7.01 -7.10
C THR A 376 -36.68 -6.62 -8.17
N GLY A 377 -35.42 -7.02 -7.99
CA GLY A 377 -34.35 -6.70 -8.92
C GLY A 377 -33.20 -7.70 -8.82
N VAL A 378 -32.51 -7.91 -9.94
CA VAL A 378 -31.30 -8.74 -10.00
C VAL A 378 -30.11 -7.83 -10.26
N GLY A 379 -29.14 -7.83 -9.35
CA GLY A 379 -27.83 -7.22 -9.54
C GLY A 379 -26.81 -8.28 -9.96
N LEU A 380 -26.15 -8.11 -11.09
CA LEU A 380 -25.03 -8.96 -11.51
C LEU A 380 -23.72 -8.25 -11.20
N LEU A 381 -22.82 -8.93 -10.51
CA LEU A 381 -21.48 -8.43 -10.21
C LEU A 381 -20.43 -9.34 -10.86
N PHE A 382 -19.65 -8.75 -11.75
CA PHE A 382 -18.51 -9.40 -12.40
C PHE A 382 -17.24 -8.88 -11.74
N ALA A 383 -16.38 -9.76 -11.25
CA ALA A 383 -15.09 -9.37 -10.71
C ALA A 383 -14.01 -10.34 -11.18
N GLY A 384 -12.84 -9.86 -11.56
CA GLY A 384 -11.80 -10.72 -12.09
C GLY A 384 -10.55 -9.97 -12.53
N GLY A 385 -9.76 -10.63 -13.37
CA GLY A 385 -8.60 -10.04 -14.03
C GLY A 385 -8.98 -9.21 -15.26
N PHE A 386 -8.17 -8.26 -15.69
CA PHE A 386 -8.29 -7.71 -17.04
C PHE A 386 -6.93 -7.48 -17.72
N MET A 387 -6.93 -7.57 -19.06
CA MET A 387 -5.80 -7.23 -19.92
C MET A 387 -6.09 -5.95 -20.69
N LEU A 388 -5.03 -5.18 -20.90
CA LEU A 388 -4.99 -4.04 -21.83
C LEU A 388 -4.01 -4.36 -22.96
N GLY A 389 -4.55 -4.49 -24.18
CA GLY A 389 -3.83 -4.91 -25.37
C GLY A 389 -3.35 -6.35 -25.26
N GLN A 390 -2.04 -6.57 -25.49
CA GLN A 390 -1.39 -7.89 -25.39
C GLN A 390 -0.72 -8.12 -24.03
N ASN A 391 -0.71 -7.12 -23.15
CA ASN A 391 -0.07 -7.24 -21.85
C ASN A 391 -1.02 -7.95 -20.90
N THR A 392 -0.62 -9.15 -20.43
CA THR A 392 -1.30 -9.83 -19.33
C THR A 392 -0.95 -9.05 -18.07
N LEU A 393 -1.90 -8.24 -17.61
CA LEU A 393 -1.75 -7.48 -16.40
C LEU A 393 -2.49 -8.23 -15.27
N THR A 394 -1.95 -8.23 -14.04
CA THR A 394 -2.56 -8.87 -12.85
C THR A 394 -3.68 -8.01 -12.24
N GLU A 395 -4.38 -7.31 -13.11
CA GLU A 395 -5.17 -6.12 -12.81
C GLU A 395 -6.58 -6.53 -12.46
N GLN A 396 -7.20 -5.85 -11.49
CA GLN A 396 -8.48 -6.27 -10.95
C GLN A 396 -9.59 -5.33 -11.43
N PHE A 397 -10.70 -5.90 -11.86
CA PHE A 397 -11.93 -5.14 -12.11
C PHE A 397 -13.08 -5.64 -11.24
N ALA A 398 -14.04 -4.75 -11.02
CA ALA A 398 -15.39 -5.09 -10.61
C ALA A 398 -16.39 -4.31 -11.50
N LEU A 399 -17.46 -4.95 -11.93
CA LEU A 399 -18.53 -4.36 -12.72
C LEU A 399 -19.86 -4.83 -12.16
N ALA A 400 -20.68 -3.92 -11.67
CA ALA A 400 -22.06 -4.22 -11.29
C ALA A 400 -23.03 -3.77 -12.39
N ILE A 401 -24.03 -4.60 -12.66
CA ILE A 401 -25.12 -4.35 -13.61
C ILE A 401 -26.42 -4.65 -12.88
N ASP A 402 -27.27 -3.65 -12.74
CA ASP A 402 -28.58 -3.80 -12.16
C ASP A 402 -29.61 -4.04 -13.29
N PHE A 403 -30.57 -4.92 -13.03
CA PHE A 403 -31.72 -5.17 -13.90
C PHE A 403 -32.98 -4.67 -13.16
N ASP A 404 -33.20 -3.37 -13.22
CA ASP A 404 -34.35 -2.66 -12.66
C ASP A 404 -35.52 -2.53 -13.67
N ASP A 405 -35.30 -2.86 -14.94
CA ASP A 405 -36.26 -2.88 -16.06
C ASP A 405 -35.82 -3.91 -17.15
N ASP A 406 -36.45 -3.91 -18.34
CA ASP A 406 -36.10 -4.76 -19.51
C ASP A 406 -34.65 -4.58 -20.05
N PHE A 407 -33.84 -3.69 -19.45
CA PHE A 407 -32.50 -3.34 -19.91
C PHE A 407 -31.46 -3.44 -18.79
N PRO A 408 -30.30 -4.08 -19.04
CA PRO A 408 -29.18 -4.06 -18.10
C PRO A 408 -28.63 -2.64 -17.95
N ASN A 409 -28.61 -2.13 -16.73
CA ASN A 409 -28.07 -0.82 -16.41
C ASN A 409 -26.78 -0.99 -15.60
N PRO A 410 -25.60 -0.57 -16.11
CA PRO A 410 -24.39 -0.62 -15.30
C PRO A 410 -24.57 0.27 -14.07
N SER A 411 -24.27 -0.23 -12.88
CA SER A 411 -24.34 0.51 -11.61
C SER A 411 -22.92 0.78 -11.04
N LEU A 412 -21.94 -0.05 -11.39
CA LEU A 412 -20.54 0.12 -10.96
C LEU A 412 -19.59 -0.31 -12.06
N LEU A 413 -18.53 0.46 -12.29
CA LEU A 413 -17.30 0.01 -12.92
C LEU A 413 -16.15 0.40 -11.99
N TYR A 414 -15.32 -0.54 -11.59
CA TYR A 414 -14.17 -0.30 -10.74
C TYR A 414 -12.97 -1.02 -11.32
N LEU A 415 -11.84 -0.32 -11.39
CA LEU A 415 -10.59 -0.80 -11.92
C LEU A 415 -9.49 -0.49 -10.89
N ASN A 416 -8.70 -1.50 -10.56
CA ASN A 416 -7.52 -1.36 -9.72
C ASN A 416 -6.31 -1.97 -10.44
N SER A 417 -5.27 -1.15 -10.61
CA SER A 417 -3.99 -1.55 -11.16
C SER A 417 -2.88 -1.21 -10.19
N SER A 418 -1.94 -2.13 -10.02
CA SER A 418 -0.72 -1.88 -9.27
C SER A 418 0.24 -0.98 -10.04
N SER A 419 0.23 -1.03 -11.38
CA SER A 419 1.10 -0.22 -12.23
C SER A 419 0.59 -0.16 -13.67
N LEU A 420 0.21 1.02 -14.14
CA LEU A 420 -0.27 1.21 -15.51
C LEU A 420 0.38 2.44 -16.13
N SER A 421 0.98 2.32 -17.32
CA SER A 421 1.54 3.47 -18.02
C SER A 421 0.55 4.07 -19.01
N LEU A 422 0.59 5.38 -19.20
CA LEU A 422 -0.28 6.07 -20.16
C LEU A 422 -0.08 5.56 -21.59
N GLN A 423 1.15 5.19 -21.96
CA GLN A 423 1.45 4.59 -23.25
C GLN A 423 0.75 3.23 -23.44
N VAL A 424 0.68 2.39 -22.40
CA VAL A 424 -0.06 1.12 -22.46
C VAL A 424 -1.55 1.36 -22.68
N ILE A 425 -2.14 2.33 -21.99
CA ILE A 425 -3.55 2.70 -22.18
C ILE A 425 -3.81 3.16 -23.62
N PHE A 426 -2.98 4.06 -24.15
CA PHE A 426 -3.12 4.56 -25.53
C PHE A 426 -2.94 3.47 -26.58
N ASN A 427 -1.95 2.60 -26.41
CA ASN A 427 -1.69 1.47 -27.31
C ASN A 427 -2.86 0.48 -27.32
N ALA A 428 -3.49 0.27 -26.16
CA ALA A 428 -4.61 -0.64 -26.03
C ALA A 428 -5.90 -0.06 -26.64
N VAL A 429 -6.25 1.17 -26.28
CA VAL A 429 -7.58 1.74 -26.57
C VAL A 429 -7.67 2.45 -27.92
N ILE A 430 -6.57 3.04 -28.41
CA ILE A 430 -6.59 3.87 -29.63
C ILE A 430 -5.91 3.16 -30.79
N ASP A 431 -4.58 3.09 -30.78
CA ASP A 431 -3.79 2.50 -31.85
C ASP A 431 -2.36 2.24 -31.33
N PRO A 432 -1.84 1.00 -31.42
CA PRO A 432 -0.49 0.66 -30.96
C PRO A 432 0.64 1.35 -31.76
N SER A 433 0.33 1.97 -32.90
CA SER A 433 1.28 2.78 -33.70
C SER A 433 1.43 4.22 -33.20
N ILE A 434 0.58 4.69 -32.27
CA ILE A 434 0.68 6.04 -31.71
C ILE A 434 1.78 6.07 -30.65
N HIS A 435 2.87 6.78 -30.97
CA HIS A 435 3.90 7.10 -29.99
C HIS A 435 3.54 8.40 -29.27
N LEU A 436 3.29 8.33 -27.96
CA LEU A 436 3.12 9.52 -27.17
C LEU A 436 4.44 10.32 -27.14
N PRO A 437 4.39 11.65 -27.08
CA PRO A 437 5.57 12.46 -26.78
C PRO A 437 6.28 11.95 -25.54
N ARG A 438 7.61 12.04 -25.51
CA ARG A 438 8.46 11.48 -24.44
C ARG A 438 8.02 11.84 -23.02
N GLY A 439 7.46 13.04 -22.83
CA GLY A 439 6.94 13.49 -21.54
C GLY A 439 5.67 12.76 -21.08
N LEU A 440 4.81 12.36 -22.01
CA LEU A 440 3.56 11.63 -21.72
C LEU A 440 3.78 10.12 -21.70
N SER A 441 4.69 9.60 -22.53
CA SER A 441 5.01 8.17 -22.57
C SER A 441 5.67 7.66 -21.30
N GLY A 442 6.27 8.56 -20.50
CA GLY A 442 6.90 8.25 -19.21
C GLY A 442 5.95 8.27 -18.01
N LEU A 443 4.67 8.64 -18.20
CA LEU A 443 3.70 8.70 -17.11
C LEU A 443 3.31 7.29 -16.68
N LEU A 444 3.60 6.98 -15.41
CA LEU A 444 3.27 5.73 -14.76
C LEU A 444 2.32 6.01 -13.59
N PHE A 445 1.18 5.33 -13.59
CA PHE A 445 0.20 5.33 -12.50
C PHE A 445 0.45 4.12 -11.60
N SER A 446 0.70 4.30 -10.31
CA SER A 446 1.08 3.23 -9.39
C SER A 446 0.88 3.60 -7.92
N PRO A 447 -0.06 2.98 -7.19
CA PRO A 447 -1.23 2.25 -7.70
C PRO A 447 -2.19 3.19 -8.44
N LEU A 448 -3.10 2.63 -9.23
CA LEU A 448 -4.18 3.31 -9.93
C LEU A 448 -5.52 2.69 -9.55
N VAL A 449 -6.42 3.52 -9.04
CA VAL A 449 -7.83 3.22 -8.88
C VAL A 449 -8.63 4.14 -9.79
N LEU A 450 -9.51 3.55 -10.59
CA LEU A 450 -10.47 4.26 -11.42
C LEU A 450 -11.83 3.62 -11.23
N TYR A 451 -12.87 4.40 -10.98
CA TYR A 451 -14.21 3.89 -10.93
C TYR A 451 -15.24 4.85 -11.50
N TRP A 452 -16.37 4.29 -11.91
CA TRP A 452 -17.63 4.99 -12.13
C TRP A 452 -18.71 4.29 -11.31
N CYS A 453 -19.59 5.05 -10.69
CA CYS A 453 -20.62 4.54 -9.81
C CYS A 453 -21.90 5.35 -9.95
N ASP A 454 -23.06 4.70 -10.03
CA ASP A 454 -24.36 5.37 -10.16
C ASP A 454 -24.89 5.90 -8.81
N LYS A 455 -24.71 5.11 -7.75
CA LYS A 455 -25.13 5.37 -6.37
C LYS A 455 -23.99 5.07 -5.40
N SER A 456 -24.07 5.59 -4.17
CA SER A 456 -23.07 5.24 -3.16
C SER A 456 -23.21 3.75 -2.81
N GLN A 457 -22.12 3.00 -2.95
CA GLN A 457 -22.09 1.58 -2.62
C GLN A 457 -20.67 1.15 -2.26
N THR A 458 -20.54 0.02 -1.59
CA THR A 458 -19.26 -0.66 -1.38
C THR A 458 -19.11 -1.76 -2.41
N VAL A 459 -17.91 -1.94 -2.97
CA VAL A 459 -17.63 -3.08 -3.85
C VAL A 459 -17.96 -4.37 -3.06
N PRO A 460 -18.93 -5.18 -3.50
CA PRO A 460 -19.45 -6.27 -2.66
C PRO A 460 -18.50 -7.47 -2.56
N VAL A 461 -17.89 -7.88 -3.69
CA VAL A 461 -17.10 -9.12 -3.75
C VAL A 461 -15.76 -8.95 -4.48
N GLY A 462 -14.85 -9.89 -4.22
CA GLY A 462 -13.53 -9.95 -4.84
C GLY A 462 -12.44 -9.23 -4.04
N PRO A 463 -11.20 -9.18 -4.56
CA PRO A 463 -10.05 -8.57 -3.89
C PRO A 463 -10.18 -7.05 -3.64
N LEU A 464 -11.24 -6.43 -4.18
CA LEU A 464 -11.60 -5.02 -4.02
C LEU A 464 -12.75 -4.81 -3.02
N SER A 465 -13.27 -5.89 -2.42
CA SER A 465 -14.43 -5.86 -1.53
C SER A 465 -14.24 -4.90 -0.34
N GLY A 466 -15.29 -4.18 0.02
CA GLY A 466 -15.30 -3.14 1.06
C GLY A 466 -14.86 -1.75 0.60
N SER A 467 -14.34 -1.61 -0.62
CA SER A 467 -14.00 -0.29 -1.19
C SER A 467 -15.26 0.54 -1.41
N ALA A 468 -15.37 1.69 -0.75
CA ALA A 468 -16.49 2.60 -0.94
C ALA A 468 -16.35 3.37 -2.25
N CYS A 469 -17.44 3.44 -3.01
CA CYS A 469 -17.58 4.25 -4.22
C CYS A 469 -18.69 5.27 -3.99
N GLN A 470 -18.45 6.51 -4.40
CA GLN A 470 -19.45 7.57 -4.39
C GLN A 470 -20.04 7.76 -5.79
N PRO A 471 -21.27 8.28 -5.93
CA PRO A 471 -21.86 8.55 -7.24
C PRO A 471 -20.92 9.42 -8.09
N GLY A 472 -20.71 9.05 -9.36
CA GLY A 472 -19.83 9.77 -10.28
C GLY A 472 -18.63 8.97 -10.79
N VAL A 473 -17.60 9.67 -11.26
CA VAL A 473 -16.31 9.10 -11.69
C VAL A 473 -15.24 9.45 -10.66
N GLY A 474 -14.60 8.44 -10.07
CA GLY A 474 -13.48 8.61 -9.16
C GLY A 474 -12.18 8.11 -9.78
N PHE A 475 -11.11 8.87 -9.60
CA PHE A 475 -9.75 8.52 -10.00
C PHE A 475 -8.81 8.81 -8.83
N ASN A 476 -7.90 7.87 -8.57
CA ASN A 476 -6.88 8.02 -7.54
C ASN A 476 -5.62 7.28 -8.01
N ALA A 477 -4.51 7.98 -8.14
CA ALA A 477 -3.26 7.39 -8.57
C ALA A 477 -2.04 7.99 -7.88
N GLY A 478 -1.08 7.13 -7.53
CA GLY A 478 0.31 7.56 -7.47
C GLY A 478 0.82 7.80 -8.90
N ILE A 479 1.56 8.87 -9.15
CA ILE A 479 2.08 9.27 -10.45
C ILE A 479 3.56 9.56 -10.29
N ASN A 480 4.42 8.92 -11.09
CA ASN A 480 5.82 9.34 -11.17
C ASN A 480 6.00 10.34 -12.33
N LEU A 481 6.24 11.60 -12.00
CA LEU A 481 6.51 12.69 -12.95
C LEU A 481 8.03 12.88 -13.03
N TRP A 482 8.71 12.25 -13.99
CA TRP A 482 10.16 12.46 -14.22
C TRP A 482 11.04 12.22 -12.97
N GLY A 483 10.66 11.26 -12.12
CA GLY A 483 11.35 10.97 -10.85
C GLY A 483 10.83 11.75 -9.63
N PHE A 484 9.83 12.62 -9.80
CA PHE A 484 9.03 13.15 -8.69
C PHE A 484 7.85 12.22 -8.44
N ASP A 485 7.73 11.72 -7.22
CA ASP A 485 6.54 10.98 -6.82
C ASP A 485 5.41 11.99 -6.51
N ALA A 486 4.27 11.80 -7.14
CA ALA A 486 3.09 12.64 -7.01
C ALA A 486 1.85 11.77 -6.79
N TYR A 487 0.81 12.34 -6.21
CA TYR A 487 -0.44 11.70 -5.88
C TYR A 487 -1.53 12.56 -6.46
N ALA A 488 -2.38 11.97 -7.30
CA ALA A 488 -3.49 12.68 -7.91
C ALA A 488 -4.79 11.97 -7.57
N ALA A 489 -5.75 12.74 -7.07
CA ALA A 489 -7.12 12.30 -6.87
C ALA A 489 -8.07 13.23 -7.63
N LEU A 490 -9.09 12.66 -8.24
CA LEU A 490 -10.12 13.38 -8.99
C LEU A 490 -11.46 12.70 -8.74
N MET A 491 -12.49 13.49 -8.47
CA MET A 491 -13.87 13.06 -8.33
C MET A 491 -14.76 13.95 -9.20
N ILE A 492 -15.54 13.34 -10.10
CA ILE A 492 -16.57 14.02 -10.88
C ILE A 492 -17.92 13.48 -10.42
N ASN A 493 -18.65 14.26 -9.63
CA ASN A 493 -19.97 13.90 -9.12
C ASN A 493 -21.03 14.81 -9.75
N GLN A 494 -22.10 14.23 -10.30
CA GLN A 494 -23.15 15.01 -11.00
C GLN A 494 -23.92 15.97 -10.07
N GLY A 495 -23.99 15.67 -8.77
CA GLY A 495 -24.68 16.49 -7.77
C GLY A 495 -23.78 17.47 -7.01
N SER A 496 -22.49 17.15 -6.84
CA SER A 496 -21.55 17.99 -6.07
C SER A 496 -20.43 18.61 -6.89
N GLY A 497 -20.39 18.40 -8.20
CA GLY A 497 -19.38 18.96 -9.10
C GLY A 497 -18.09 18.14 -9.16
N ILE A 498 -17.00 18.78 -9.59
CA ILE A 498 -15.68 18.18 -9.74
C ILE A 498 -14.76 18.65 -8.62
N THR A 499 -14.14 17.72 -7.91
CA THR A 499 -13.08 17.99 -6.94
C THR A 499 -11.83 17.21 -7.31
N GLY A 500 -10.66 17.74 -7.04
CA GLY A 500 -9.42 17.01 -7.20
C GLY A 500 -8.27 17.64 -6.46
N ASN A 501 -7.23 16.83 -6.26
CA ASN A 501 -6.01 17.16 -5.56
C ASN A 501 -4.84 16.58 -6.34
N LEU A 502 -3.75 17.33 -6.41
CA LEU A 502 -2.45 16.86 -6.85
C LEU A 502 -1.41 17.25 -5.80
N ASP A 503 -0.89 16.25 -5.09
CA ASP A 503 0.19 16.40 -4.13
C ASP A 503 1.50 15.88 -4.75
N ILE A 504 2.61 16.58 -4.54
CA ILE A 504 3.94 16.19 -5.02
C ILE A 504 4.84 16.01 -3.79
N ASP A 505 5.75 15.04 -3.83
CA ASP A 505 6.76 14.86 -2.78
C ASP A 505 7.52 16.18 -2.49
N PRO A 506 7.83 16.48 -1.22
CA PRO A 506 8.69 17.60 -0.89
C PRO A 506 10.07 17.38 -1.50
N ILE A 507 10.54 18.36 -2.27
CA ILE A 507 11.91 18.35 -2.80
C ILE A 507 12.80 18.91 -1.70
N SER A 508 13.83 18.17 -1.31
CA SER A 508 14.85 18.64 -0.37
C SER A 508 16.22 18.18 -0.84
N LEU A 509 17.01 19.14 -1.31
CA LEU A 509 18.35 18.94 -1.84
C LEU A 509 19.38 19.71 -1.04
N TRP A 510 20.63 19.23 -1.12
CA TRP A 510 21.79 19.87 -0.52
C TRP A 510 21.56 20.24 0.96
N ASN A 511 21.25 19.23 1.78
CA ASN A 511 20.98 19.37 3.22
C ASN A 511 19.85 20.34 3.57
N GLY A 512 18.84 20.49 2.68
CA GLY A 512 17.68 21.35 2.90
C GLY A 512 17.91 22.83 2.56
N ASN A 513 19.03 23.18 1.95
CA ASN A 513 19.25 24.54 1.44
C ASN A 513 18.52 24.80 0.12
N ILE A 514 18.09 23.74 -0.57
CA ILE A 514 17.23 23.79 -1.73
C ILE A 514 15.98 23.00 -1.41
N THR A 515 14.84 23.66 -1.25
CA THR A 515 13.57 23.00 -0.94
C THR A 515 12.43 23.49 -1.82
N VAL A 516 11.51 22.59 -2.11
CA VAL A 516 10.18 22.89 -2.65
C VAL A 516 9.17 22.16 -1.76
N THR A 517 8.40 22.91 -1.00
CA THR A 517 7.44 22.42 -0.01
C THR A 517 6.05 23.02 -0.24
N GLY A 518 5.07 22.62 0.56
CA GLY A 518 3.70 23.12 0.51
C GLY A 518 2.83 22.48 1.58
N ASN A 519 1.53 22.52 1.36
CA ASN A 519 0.52 21.95 2.27
C ASN A 519 0.04 20.55 1.83
N GLY A 520 0.77 19.87 0.94
CA GLY A 520 0.40 18.54 0.47
C GLY A 520 0.21 17.58 1.62
N THR A 521 -0.91 16.85 1.58
CA THR A 521 -1.27 15.84 2.58
C THR A 521 -0.61 14.49 2.32
N GLY A 522 -0.13 14.28 1.09
CA GLY A 522 0.48 13.03 0.65
C GLY A 522 -0.57 11.96 0.33
N GLY A 523 -0.11 10.76 -0.04
CA GLY A 523 -0.98 9.67 -0.45
C GLY A 523 -0.26 8.69 -1.37
N ASN A 524 -0.64 7.41 -1.33
CA ASN A 524 -0.10 6.36 -2.21
C ASN A 524 1.44 6.36 -2.37
N GLY A 525 2.18 6.55 -1.27
CA GLY A 525 3.65 6.57 -1.28
C GLY A 525 4.26 7.98 -1.32
N VAL A 526 3.47 9.01 -1.63
CA VAL A 526 3.88 10.42 -1.56
C VAL A 526 3.88 10.90 -0.11
N GLN A 527 4.95 11.59 0.27
CA GLN A 527 5.15 12.16 1.60
C GLN A 527 4.40 13.49 1.76
N PRO A 528 3.84 13.76 2.96
CA PRO A 528 3.24 15.05 3.25
C PRO A 528 4.27 16.18 3.27
N GLY A 529 3.80 17.42 3.06
CA GLY A 529 4.59 18.65 3.15
C GLY A 529 5.20 19.15 1.85
N GLY A 530 4.94 18.47 0.72
CA GLY A 530 5.32 18.95 -0.61
C GLY A 530 4.26 19.86 -1.23
N ALA A 531 4.45 20.19 -2.51
CA ALA A 531 3.55 21.08 -3.24
C ALA A 531 2.16 20.43 -3.41
N SER A 532 1.11 21.23 -3.37
CA SER A 532 -0.28 20.77 -3.48
C SER A 532 -1.08 21.67 -4.41
N PHE A 533 -1.93 21.07 -5.23
CA PHE A 533 -2.89 21.77 -6.09
C PHE A 533 -4.26 21.15 -5.90
N ASP A 534 -5.14 21.92 -5.27
CA ASP A 534 -6.54 21.54 -5.07
C ASP A 534 -7.41 22.32 -6.03
N PHE A 535 -8.42 21.63 -6.56
CA PHE A 535 -9.47 22.28 -7.33
C PHE A 535 -10.83 21.74 -6.92
N ASP A 536 -11.79 22.63 -6.81
CA ASP A 536 -13.15 22.30 -6.41
C ASP A 536 -14.13 23.25 -7.10
N THR A 537 -14.90 22.71 -8.05
CA THR A 537 -15.89 23.50 -8.79
C THR A 537 -17.10 23.89 -7.95
N SER A 538 -17.38 23.19 -6.84
CA SER A 538 -18.50 23.52 -5.95
C SER A 538 -18.26 24.82 -5.17
N SER A 539 -16.99 25.14 -4.93
CA SER A 539 -16.52 26.38 -4.32
C SER A 539 -15.90 27.36 -5.32
N GLU A 540 -15.93 27.04 -6.62
CA GLU A 540 -15.22 27.75 -7.70
C GLU A 540 -13.75 28.06 -7.36
N SER A 541 -13.10 27.14 -6.66
CA SER A 541 -11.74 27.34 -6.14
C SER A 541 -10.70 26.52 -6.89
N PHE A 542 -9.55 27.15 -7.10
CA PHE A 542 -8.31 26.50 -7.49
C PHE A 542 -7.21 27.06 -6.58
N THR A 543 -6.71 26.24 -5.67
CA THR A 543 -5.70 26.65 -4.68
C THR A 543 -4.44 25.85 -4.86
N GLY A 544 -3.33 26.54 -5.11
CA GLY A 544 -1.98 25.95 -5.09
C GLY A 544 -1.25 26.34 -3.81
N SER A 545 -0.59 25.39 -3.16
CA SER A 545 0.36 25.63 -2.09
C SER A 545 1.73 25.15 -2.52
N LEU A 546 2.63 26.11 -2.80
CA LEU A 546 4.00 25.84 -3.17
C LEU A 546 4.90 26.93 -2.56
N ASN A 547 5.90 26.51 -1.80
CA ASN A 547 6.91 27.35 -1.20
C ASN A 547 8.28 26.83 -1.65
N ALA A 548 9.05 27.66 -2.35
CA ALA A 548 10.40 27.30 -2.79
C ALA A 548 11.45 28.11 -2.03
N ASN A 549 12.53 27.45 -1.60
CA ASN A 549 13.75 28.08 -1.12
C ASN A 549 14.91 27.54 -1.95
N ILE A 550 15.49 28.38 -2.82
CA ILE A 550 16.62 27.99 -3.66
C ILE A 550 17.85 28.77 -3.18
N LEU A 551 18.63 28.16 -2.29
CA LEU A 551 19.84 28.77 -1.71
C LEU A 551 19.56 30.18 -1.12
N GLY A 552 18.41 30.38 -0.48
CA GLY A 552 18.01 31.68 0.11
C GLY A 552 17.07 32.54 -0.74
N LEU A 553 16.82 32.16 -2.00
CA LEU A 553 15.76 32.76 -2.81
C LEU A 553 14.42 32.17 -2.40
N THR A 554 13.53 33.00 -1.85
CA THR A 554 12.22 32.56 -1.31
C THR A 554 11.02 33.16 -2.02
N THR A 555 11.24 34.13 -2.91
CA THR A 555 10.14 34.80 -3.64
C THR A 555 9.97 34.17 -5.02
N GLN A 556 8.80 33.61 -5.26
CA GLN A 556 8.47 32.90 -6.49
C GLN A 556 7.44 33.68 -7.31
N ASN A 557 7.68 33.79 -8.62
CA ASN A 557 6.83 34.52 -9.56
C ASN A 557 5.89 33.59 -10.34
N SER A 558 6.38 32.42 -10.76
CA SER A 558 5.57 31.46 -11.53
C SER A 558 6.12 30.03 -11.44
N VAL A 559 5.25 29.05 -11.75
CA VAL A 559 5.57 27.63 -11.91
C VAL A 559 5.19 27.22 -13.33
N ALA A 560 6.06 26.48 -13.99
CA ALA A 560 5.76 25.85 -15.27
C ALA A 560 6.24 24.41 -15.29
N PHE A 561 5.47 23.54 -15.92
CA PHE A 561 5.84 22.15 -16.18
C PHE A 561 6.19 22.00 -17.66
N SER A 562 7.35 21.43 -17.96
CA SER A 562 7.76 21.07 -19.33
C SER A 562 7.70 19.55 -19.52
N SER A 563 8.01 19.04 -20.72
CA SER A 563 8.00 17.59 -20.98
C SER A 563 9.03 16.77 -20.20
N GLY A 564 9.85 17.39 -19.36
CA GLY A 564 10.86 16.70 -18.56
C GLY A 564 11.40 17.50 -17.37
N SER A 565 10.75 18.60 -16.98
CA SER A 565 11.21 19.39 -15.85
C SER A 565 10.09 20.18 -15.18
N LEU A 566 10.28 20.41 -13.88
CA LEU A 566 9.60 21.45 -13.11
C LEU A 566 10.44 22.72 -13.20
N ALA A 567 9.89 23.81 -13.72
CA ALA A 567 10.54 25.10 -13.80
C ALA A 567 9.89 26.10 -12.84
N LEU A 568 10.70 26.77 -12.02
CA LEU A 568 10.30 27.85 -11.12
C LEU A 568 10.95 29.14 -11.59
N THR A 569 10.17 30.21 -11.73
CA THR A 569 10.72 31.56 -11.90
C THR A 569 10.80 32.23 -10.53
N MET A 570 12.01 32.52 -10.05
CA MET A 570 12.27 33.12 -8.74
C MET A 570 12.67 34.59 -8.90
N SER A 571 12.15 35.48 -8.04
CA SER A 571 12.63 36.86 -7.96
C SER A 571 13.92 36.92 -7.13
N ASP A 572 14.84 37.78 -7.55
CA ASP A 572 16.01 38.08 -6.74
C ASP A 572 15.61 38.94 -5.52
N ASN A 573 16.11 38.54 -4.35
CA ASN A 573 16.02 39.31 -3.11
C ASN A 573 17.42 39.67 -2.56
N THR A 574 18.48 39.37 -3.31
CA THR A 574 19.87 39.53 -2.89
C THR A 574 20.51 40.81 -3.41
N GLY A 575 20.02 41.35 -4.53
CA GLY A 575 20.43 42.65 -5.09
C GLY A 575 21.61 42.58 -6.05
N PHE A 576 22.12 41.39 -6.37
CA PHE A 576 23.21 41.19 -7.32
C PHE A 576 22.88 40.27 -8.50
N LEU A 577 21.68 39.67 -8.55
CA LEU A 577 21.19 39.00 -9.74
C LEU A 577 20.35 40.00 -10.55
N LEU A 578 20.67 40.15 -11.83
CA LEU A 578 20.09 41.22 -12.65
C LEU A 578 18.69 40.89 -13.18
N GLU A 579 18.26 39.63 -13.07
CA GLU A 579 17.03 39.11 -13.64
C GLU A 579 16.35 38.10 -12.71
N SER A 580 15.11 37.74 -13.05
CA SER A 580 14.45 36.60 -12.42
C SER A 580 15.16 35.31 -12.78
N VAL A 581 15.36 34.44 -11.80
CA VAL A 581 16.09 33.18 -11.97
C VAL A 581 15.13 32.08 -12.40
N ASN A 582 15.40 31.46 -13.53
CA ASN A 582 14.66 30.28 -14.00
C ASN A 582 15.35 29.01 -13.47
N VAL A 583 14.78 28.45 -12.42
CA VAL A 583 15.26 27.21 -11.79
C VAL A 583 14.55 26.03 -12.41
N SER A 584 15.30 25.08 -12.96
CA SER A 584 14.77 23.87 -13.57
C SER A 584 15.19 22.65 -12.77
N PHE A 585 14.21 21.84 -12.37
CA PHE A 585 14.42 20.52 -11.80
C PHE A 585 14.10 19.45 -12.83
N SER A 586 15.09 18.64 -13.20
CA SER A 586 14.92 17.54 -14.17
C SER A 586 14.67 16.17 -13.51
N GLY A 587 14.46 16.18 -12.20
CA GLY A 587 14.15 15.02 -11.36
C GLY A 587 14.41 15.38 -9.89
N LYS A 588 14.02 14.49 -8.96
CA LYS A 588 14.09 14.79 -7.52
C LYS A 588 15.47 15.20 -7.02
N ASP A 589 16.52 14.64 -7.64
CA ASP A 589 17.93 14.81 -7.26
C ASP A 589 18.69 15.82 -8.13
N ASN A 590 18.01 16.45 -9.11
CA ASN A 590 18.69 17.27 -10.13
C ASN A 590 18.04 18.64 -10.26
N MET A 591 18.81 19.69 -10.01
CA MET A 591 18.39 21.09 -10.14
C MET A 591 19.46 21.88 -10.88
N SER A 592 19.05 22.84 -11.70
CA SER A 592 19.99 23.81 -12.27
C SER A 592 19.34 25.16 -12.55
N PHE A 593 20.14 26.22 -12.53
CA PHE A 593 19.79 27.52 -13.07
C PHE A 593 21.02 28.27 -13.56
N THR A 594 20.78 29.24 -14.43
CA THR A 594 21.78 30.22 -14.85
C THR A 594 21.20 31.62 -14.68
N SER A 595 22.02 32.56 -14.20
CA SER A 595 21.63 33.96 -14.06
C SER A 595 22.79 34.87 -14.42
N THR A 596 22.48 36.04 -14.96
CA THR A 596 23.41 37.16 -14.99
C THR A 596 23.61 37.73 -13.58
N LEU A 597 24.83 38.22 -13.30
CA LEU A 597 25.20 38.77 -11.99
C LEU A 597 26.00 40.08 -12.13
N ASN A 598 25.82 40.97 -11.16
CA ASN A 598 26.63 42.15 -10.91
C ASN A 598 26.93 42.23 -9.41
N VAL A 599 28.18 41.95 -9.02
CA VAL A 599 28.59 41.87 -7.61
C VAL A 599 29.63 42.95 -7.33
N ASN A 600 29.39 43.79 -6.33
CA ASN A 600 30.40 44.75 -5.87
C ASN A 600 31.54 44.00 -5.16
N LEU A 601 32.76 44.15 -5.68
CA LEU A 601 33.99 43.64 -5.11
C LEU A 601 34.64 44.70 -4.22
N ASN A 602 35.05 44.27 -3.04
CA ASN A 602 35.96 45.02 -2.18
C ASN A 602 36.96 44.04 -1.58
N VAL A 603 38.04 43.77 -2.31
CA VAL A 603 39.01 42.72 -1.95
C VAL A 603 40.45 43.20 -2.06
N SER A 604 41.31 42.60 -1.24
CA SER A 604 42.72 42.97 -1.17
C SER A 604 43.65 41.76 -1.35
N PRO A 605 43.76 41.19 -2.55
CA PRO A 605 44.65 40.07 -2.81
C PRO A 605 46.13 40.48 -2.73
N THR A 606 46.97 39.61 -2.15
CA THR A 606 48.43 39.73 -2.20
C THR A 606 48.95 39.00 -3.43
N ILE A 607 49.81 39.67 -4.22
CA ILE A 607 50.42 39.11 -5.42
C ILE A 607 51.87 38.73 -5.13
N THR A 608 52.29 37.57 -5.64
CA THR A 608 53.65 37.04 -5.50
C THR A 608 54.17 36.52 -6.84
N ILE A 609 55.49 36.65 -7.07
CA ILE A 609 56.21 35.93 -8.13
C ILE A 609 57.31 35.11 -7.45
N GLY A 610 57.22 33.78 -7.57
CA GLY A 610 58.08 32.87 -6.80
C GLY A 610 57.85 33.06 -5.30
N ASN A 611 58.93 33.35 -4.56
CA ASN A 611 58.87 33.61 -3.12
C ASN A 611 58.77 35.11 -2.78
N TYR A 612 58.71 35.99 -3.78
CA TYR A 612 58.73 37.43 -3.59
C TYR A 612 57.32 38.00 -3.66
N LYS A 613 56.95 38.79 -2.65
CA LYS A 613 55.70 39.52 -2.57
C LYS A 613 55.81 40.83 -3.35
N LEU A 614 55.05 40.95 -4.43
CA LEU A 614 55.01 42.19 -5.22
C LEU A 614 54.25 43.30 -4.48
N GLY A 615 53.25 42.91 -3.68
CA GLY A 615 52.38 43.81 -2.92
C GLY A 615 50.94 43.31 -2.88
N THR A 616 50.12 43.99 -2.09
CA THR A 616 48.67 43.83 -1.98
C THR A 616 48.01 44.88 -2.86
N ILE A 617 47.10 44.46 -3.74
CA ILE A 617 46.28 45.38 -4.53
C ILE A 617 44.93 45.58 -3.85
N GLN A 618 44.30 46.74 -4.03
CA GLN A 618 42.91 46.96 -3.60
C GLN A 618 41.99 46.99 -4.83
N ILE A 619 41.01 46.09 -4.85
CA ILE A 619 39.99 46.00 -5.90
C ILE A 619 38.67 46.53 -5.31
N LYS A 620 38.23 47.67 -5.82
CA LYS A 620 36.94 48.33 -5.52
C LYS A 620 36.19 48.56 -6.82
N ASP A 621 35.60 47.51 -7.35
CA ASP A 621 34.90 47.52 -8.65
C ASP A 621 33.70 46.59 -8.63
N SER A 622 32.89 46.52 -9.69
CA SER A 622 31.87 45.49 -9.87
C SER A 622 32.39 44.35 -10.74
N LEU A 623 32.07 43.12 -10.36
CA LEU A 623 32.20 41.95 -11.21
C LEU A 623 30.91 41.74 -11.99
N ASP A 624 30.98 41.93 -13.31
CA ASP A 624 29.91 41.63 -14.25
C ASP A 624 30.10 40.22 -14.82
N GLY A 625 29.07 39.38 -14.76
CA GLY A 625 29.22 38.00 -15.22
C GLY A 625 27.97 37.15 -15.21
N SER A 626 28.19 35.84 -15.06
CA SER A 626 27.16 34.81 -15.00
C SER A 626 27.44 33.81 -13.88
N LEU A 627 26.36 33.35 -13.27
CA LEU A 627 26.33 32.32 -12.25
C LEU A 627 25.59 31.13 -12.84
N SER A 628 26.23 29.97 -12.85
CA SER A 628 25.60 28.69 -13.18
C SER A 628 25.61 27.81 -11.96
N VAL A 629 24.42 27.50 -11.44
CA VAL A 629 24.26 26.58 -10.31
C VAL A 629 23.66 25.27 -10.82
N SER A 630 24.23 24.16 -10.38
CA SER A 630 23.67 22.84 -10.61
C SER A 630 23.85 21.95 -9.39
N VAL A 631 22.83 21.18 -9.06
CA VAL A 631 22.88 20.10 -8.08
C VAL A 631 22.61 18.79 -8.79
N ASN A 632 23.44 17.79 -8.54
CA ASN A 632 23.24 16.41 -8.97
C ASN A 632 23.48 15.48 -7.77
N GLY A 633 22.40 14.90 -7.26
CA GLY A 633 22.39 14.16 -6.01
C GLY A 633 22.82 15.04 -4.85
N THR A 634 23.96 14.73 -4.24
CA THR A 634 24.52 15.48 -3.12
C THR A 634 25.60 16.48 -3.53
N SER A 635 25.91 16.63 -4.82
CA SER A 635 26.99 17.52 -5.28
C SER A 635 26.43 18.85 -5.78
N LEU A 636 26.83 19.95 -5.13
CA LEU A 636 26.58 21.32 -5.60
C LEU A 636 27.77 21.81 -6.43
N SER A 637 27.51 22.36 -7.62
CA SER A 637 28.45 23.16 -8.41
C SER A 637 27.85 24.54 -8.60
N ALA A 638 28.65 25.58 -8.37
CA ALA A 638 28.23 26.97 -8.47
C ALA A 638 29.34 27.76 -9.18
N LYS A 639 29.28 27.78 -10.51
CA LYS A 639 30.33 28.36 -11.35
C LYS A 639 30.04 29.83 -11.60
N VAL A 640 30.99 30.67 -11.22
CA VAL A 640 31.00 32.10 -11.51
C VAL A 640 31.99 32.36 -12.64
N ASN A 641 31.50 32.93 -13.73
CA ASN A 641 32.32 33.43 -14.82
C ASN A 641 32.04 34.92 -15.00
N GLY A 642 33.04 35.78 -14.85
CA GLY A 642 32.82 37.21 -14.99
C GLY A 642 34.11 37.98 -15.19
N THR A 643 33.95 39.29 -15.32
CA THR A 643 35.04 40.23 -15.50
C THR A 643 34.92 41.41 -14.56
N PHE A 644 36.04 41.91 -14.09
CA PHE A 644 36.16 43.16 -13.34
C PHE A 644 37.36 43.94 -13.86
N SER A 645 37.45 45.22 -13.54
CA SER A 645 38.56 46.09 -13.93
C SER A 645 39.44 46.44 -12.73
N TRP A 646 40.74 46.46 -12.96
CA TRP A 646 41.71 47.03 -12.02
C TRP A 646 42.79 47.76 -12.82
N ASN A 647 43.12 48.99 -12.42
CA ASN A 647 44.07 49.85 -13.15
C ASN A 647 43.76 50.00 -14.66
N ASN A 648 42.49 50.21 -15.04
CA ASN A 648 42.04 50.29 -16.44
C ASN A 648 42.29 49.01 -17.29
N HIS A 649 42.58 47.87 -16.64
CA HIS A 649 42.71 46.57 -17.29
C HIS A 649 41.59 45.65 -16.83
N GLY A 650 40.97 44.94 -17.79
CA GLY A 650 39.97 43.92 -17.51
C GLY A 650 40.61 42.60 -17.12
N PHE A 651 40.13 42.00 -16.04
CA PHE A 651 40.51 40.69 -15.55
C PHE A 651 39.30 39.77 -15.56
N SER A 652 39.52 38.50 -15.87
CA SER A 652 38.47 37.48 -15.88
C SER A 652 38.62 36.53 -14.70
N VAL A 653 37.50 36.15 -14.10
CA VAL A 653 37.42 35.14 -13.04
C VAL A 653 36.53 34.00 -13.54
N SER A 654 36.99 32.77 -13.34
CA SER A 654 36.24 31.54 -13.63
C SER A 654 36.47 30.57 -12.47
N VAL A 655 35.55 30.55 -11.51
CA VAL A 655 35.70 29.79 -10.25
C VAL A 655 34.46 28.95 -9.97
N ASP A 656 34.65 27.74 -9.42
CA ASP A 656 33.55 26.92 -8.89
C ASP A 656 33.49 27.07 -7.36
N LEU A 657 32.39 27.64 -6.89
CA LEU A 657 32.14 27.96 -5.49
C LEU A 657 31.30 26.90 -4.77
N GLY A 658 30.95 25.79 -5.44
CA GLY A 658 29.97 24.82 -4.93
C GLY A 658 30.28 24.26 -3.54
N GLY A 659 31.56 24.04 -3.20
CA GLY A 659 31.97 23.57 -1.87
C GLY A 659 31.87 24.61 -0.75
N ASN A 660 31.73 25.89 -1.09
CA ASN A 660 31.74 27.02 -0.14
C ASN A 660 30.42 27.80 -0.13
N LEU A 661 29.45 27.43 -0.96
CA LEU A 661 28.19 28.16 -1.10
C LEU A 661 27.05 27.45 -0.36
N ASN A 662 26.64 28.01 0.79
CA ASN A 662 25.47 27.55 1.53
C ASN A 662 24.22 28.37 1.18
N ASN A 663 24.41 29.66 0.92
CA ASN A 663 23.38 30.61 0.54
C ASN A 663 23.90 31.52 -0.57
N LEU A 664 23.03 31.97 -1.47
CA LEU A 664 23.40 32.95 -2.49
C LEU A 664 23.85 34.26 -1.86
N LYS A 665 23.35 34.65 -0.69
CA LYS A 665 23.82 35.84 0.04
C LYS A 665 25.33 35.82 0.35
N ASP A 666 25.93 34.63 0.43
CA ASP A 666 27.37 34.47 0.70
C ASP A 666 28.21 34.56 -0.59
N LEU A 667 27.56 34.67 -1.76
CA LEU A 667 28.22 34.68 -3.06
C LEU A 667 29.26 35.81 -3.18
N PRO A 668 29.02 37.06 -2.75
CA PRO A 668 30.04 38.10 -2.83
C PRO A 668 31.31 37.77 -2.03
N GLU A 669 31.16 37.24 -0.82
CA GLU A 669 32.29 36.84 0.03
C GLU A 669 33.03 35.63 -0.55
N ALA A 670 32.29 34.66 -1.11
CA ALA A 670 32.89 33.49 -1.75
C ALA A 670 33.68 33.85 -3.02
N ILE A 671 33.15 34.76 -3.86
CA ILE A 671 33.87 35.31 -5.03
C ILE A 671 35.12 36.05 -4.56
N ALA A 672 34.97 36.88 -3.53
CA ALA A 672 36.07 37.65 -2.97
C ALA A 672 37.22 36.75 -2.47
N ALA A 673 36.90 35.73 -1.69
CA ALA A 673 37.85 34.74 -1.21
C ALA A 673 38.52 33.98 -2.36
N ALA A 674 37.78 33.67 -3.43
CA ALA A 674 38.33 33.01 -4.61
C ALA A 674 39.32 33.91 -5.37
N ILE A 675 39.01 35.21 -5.53
CA ILE A 675 39.95 36.18 -6.12
C ILE A 675 41.22 36.30 -5.29
N VAL A 676 41.11 36.29 -3.95
CA VAL A 676 42.28 36.30 -3.05
C VAL A 676 43.12 35.04 -3.19
N LYS A 677 42.46 33.88 -3.20
CA LYS A 677 43.14 32.59 -3.32
C LYS A 677 43.84 32.42 -4.68
N ASP A 678 43.18 32.82 -5.75
CA ASP A 678 43.65 32.61 -7.13
C ASP A 678 44.33 33.86 -7.71
N ALA A 679 44.71 34.81 -6.85
CA ALA A 679 45.25 36.10 -7.24
C ALA A 679 46.45 35.99 -8.18
N ASN A 680 47.41 35.10 -7.88
CA ASN A 680 48.57 34.88 -8.73
C ASN A 680 48.20 34.36 -10.12
N THR A 681 47.13 33.58 -10.24
CA THR A 681 46.64 33.09 -11.53
C THR A 681 45.96 34.20 -12.32
N ILE A 682 45.13 35.01 -11.65
CA ILE A 682 44.36 36.10 -12.26
C ILE A 682 45.29 37.22 -12.74
N PHE A 683 46.23 37.62 -11.88
CA PHE A 683 47.10 38.77 -12.12
C PHE A 683 48.50 38.39 -12.62
N GLY A 684 48.87 37.11 -12.60
CA GLY A 684 50.23 36.65 -12.93
C GLY A 684 50.70 37.09 -14.31
N ASN A 685 49.83 37.02 -15.33
CA ASN A 685 50.17 37.50 -16.67
C ASN A 685 50.37 39.03 -16.69
N TYR A 686 49.59 39.79 -15.93
CA TYR A 686 49.73 41.24 -15.83
C TYR A 686 51.06 41.61 -15.16
N PHE A 687 51.38 40.98 -14.03
CA PHE A 687 52.62 41.21 -13.31
C PHE A 687 53.82 40.44 -13.86
N SER A 688 53.67 39.59 -14.88
CA SER A 688 54.85 39.02 -15.57
C SER A 688 55.66 40.07 -16.34
N ASP A 689 55.06 41.25 -16.58
CA ASP A 689 55.67 42.39 -17.23
C ASP A 689 56.17 43.38 -16.17
N VAL A 690 57.51 43.49 -16.06
CA VAL A 690 58.18 44.37 -15.08
C VAL A 690 57.75 45.83 -15.22
N THR A 691 57.41 46.28 -16.44
CA THR A 691 56.96 47.66 -16.67
C THR A 691 55.58 47.87 -16.07
N LYS A 692 54.68 46.89 -16.15
CA LYS A 692 53.34 46.96 -15.53
C LYS A 692 53.39 46.91 -14.01
N TYR A 693 54.34 46.15 -13.45
CA TYR A 693 54.60 46.15 -12.01
C TYR A 693 55.05 47.53 -11.52
N LEU A 694 56.06 48.12 -12.17
CA LEU A 694 56.56 49.44 -11.80
C LEU A 694 55.53 50.54 -12.01
N GLN A 695 54.69 50.45 -13.05
CA GLN A 695 53.56 51.36 -13.24
C GLN A 695 52.55 51.26 -12.10
N ALA A 696 52.18 50.05 -11.68
CA ALA A 696 51.26 49.85 -10.57
C ALA A 696 51.84 50.35 -9.23
N LEU A 697 53.13 50.09 -9.00
CA LEU A 697 53.86 50.58 -7.83
C LEU A 697 53.93 52.11 -7.81
N GLY A 698 54.35 52.73 -8.91
CA GLY A 698 54.49 54.18 -9.02
C GLY A 698 53.16 54.93 -8.94
N ALA A 699 52.06 54.29 -9.33
CA ALA A 699 50.70 54.80 -9.15
C ALA A 699 50.16 54.60 -7.71
N GLY A 700 50.93 54.00 -6.81
CA GLY A 700 50.51 53.72 -5.42
C GLY A 700 49.41 52.66 -5.31
N LEU A 701 49.30 51.77 -6.31
CA LEU A 701 48.26 50.73 -6.36
C LEU A 701 48.65 49.43 -5.65
N LEU A 702 49.89 49.34 -5.17
CA LEU A 702 50.45 48.22 -4.42
C LEU A 702 50.83 48.69 -3.00
N SER A 703 50.42 47.93 -1.99
CA SER A 703 50.87 48.11 -0.59
C SER A 703 51.61 46.88 -0.07
N ASP A 704 52.37 47.00 1.01
CA ASP A 704 52.96 45.87 1.73
C ASP A 704 53.81 44.91 0.86
N GLY A 705 54.45 45.39 -0.21
CA GLY A 705 55.35 44.57 -1.03
C GLY A 705 56.70 44.32 -0.35
N ASP A 706 57.41 43.29 -0.83
CA ASP A 706 58.83 43.14 -0.55
C ASP A 706 59.62 44.29 -1.18
N PHE A 707 60.88 44.43 -0.78
CA PHE A 707 61.73 45.50 -1.25
C PHE A 707 61.86 45.48 -2.78
N VAL A 708 61.60 46.63 -3.41
CA VAL A 708 61.46 46.75 -4.87
C VAL A 708 62.72 46.28 -5.61
N LEU A 709 63.91 46.59 -5.08
CA LEU A 709 65.16 46.11 -5.70
C LEU A 709 65.28 44.58 -5.62
N ASP A 710 64.88 43.96 -4.51
CA ASP A 710 64.92 42.51 -4.37
C ASP A 710 63.93 41.84 -5.32
N VAL A 711 62.75 42.43 -5.48
CA VAL A 711 61.74 41.98 -6.45
C VAL A 711 62.27 42.08 -7.88
N LEU A 712 62.87 43.20 -8.28
CA LEU A 712 63.42 43.37 -9.63
C LEU A 712 64.59 42.42 -9.91
N ALA A 713 65.55 42.34 -8.97
CA ALA A 713 66.74 41.51 -9.14
C ALA A 713 66.43 40.01 -9.12
N HIS A 714 65.50 39.56 -8.27
CA HIS A 714 65.32 38.14 -8.01
C HIS A 714 63.99 37.57 -8.53
N ALA A 715 62.90 38.35 -8.56
CA ALA A 715 61.63 37.89 -9.10
C ALA A 715 61.56 38.07 -10.63
N TYR A 716 62.08 39.19 -11.15
CA TYR A 716 62.13 39.47 -12.60
C TYR A 716 63.47 39.10 -13.26
N ASN A 717 64.52 38.83 -12.49
CA ASN A 717 65.88 38.56 -13.00
C ASN A 717 66.47 39.72 -13.83
N GLU A 718 66.17 40.97 -13.45
CA GLU A 718 66.70 42.15 -14.12
C GLU A 718 68.18 42.40 -13.72
N GLU A 719 69.03 42.75 -14.69
CA GLU A 719 70.41 43.17 -14.42
C GLU A 719 70.45 44.58 -13.82
N VAL A 720 71.49 44.89 -13.04
CA VAL A 720 71.63 46.16 -12.29
C VAL A 720 71.45 47.40 -13.19
N ASP A 721 72.04 47.41 -14.38
CA ASP A 721 71.90 48.54 -15.34
C ASP A 721 70.45 48.69 -15.87
N SER A 722 69.75 47.56 -16.03
CA SER A 722 68.33 47.51 -16.40
C SER A 722 67.45 48.03 -15.26
N ILE A 723 67.75 47.62 -14.02
CA ILE A 723 67.05 48.10 -12.81
C ILE A 723 67.12 49.62 -12.70
N ILE A 724 68.31 50.23 -12.87
CA ILE A 724 68.47 51.70 -12.82
C ILE A 724 67.61 52.37 -13.91
N SER A 725 67.62 51.82 -15.13
CA SER A 725 66.85 52.34 -16.26
C SER A 725 65.34 52.20 -16.06
N LEU A 726 64.90 51.14 -15.39
CA LEU A 726 63.51 50.86 -15.05
C LEU A 726 63.00 51.76 -13.91
N LEU A 727 63.81 51.96 -12.86
CA LEU A 727 63.47 52.86 -11.76
C LEU A 727 63.41 54.33 -12.19
N ALA A 728 64.26 54.74 -13.14
CA ALA A 728 64.23 56.09 -13.71
C ALA A 728 62.92 56.42 -14.46
N GLN A 729 62.09 55.40 -14.78
CA GLN A 729 60.78 55.57 -15.43
C GLN A 729 59.64 55.81 -14.43
N LEU A 730 59.89 55.67 -13.12
CA LEU A 730 58.88 55.98 -12.11
C LEU A 730 58.58 57.49 -12.10
N GLN A 731 57.33 57.84 -11.80
CA GLN A 731 56.91 59.24 -11.72
C GLN A 731 57.62 59.97 -10.56
N ALA A 732 57.85 61.26 -10.72
CA ALA A 732 58.46 62.09 -9.67
C ALA A 732 57.63 62.04 -8.39
N GLY A 733 58.28 61.76 -7.25
CA GLY A 733 57.63 61.68 -5.94
C GLY A 733 57.32 60.27 -5.42
N VAL A 734 57.63 59.21 -6.18
CA VAL A 734 57.55 57.81 -5.68
C VAL A 734 58.72 57.56 -4.73
N HIS A 735 58.44 57.24 -3.47
CA HIS A 735 59.44 56.88 -2.46
C HIS A 735 59.65 55.36 -2.45
N ILE A 736 60.90 54.90 -2.63
CA ILE A 736 61.26 53.49 -2.52
C ILE A 736 62.03 53.32 -1.21
N ASP A 737 61.34 52.85 -0.17
CA ASP A 737 61.95 52.54 1.11
C ASP A 737 62.58 51.15 1.10
N GLY A 738 63.85 51.06 1.47
CA GLY A 738 64.46 49.81 1.91
C GLY A 738 65.97 49.88 2.11
N ASN A 739 66.49 48.89 2.83
CA ASN A 739 67.91 48.71 3.11
C ASN A 739 68.43 47.57 2.22
N PRO A 740 69.11 47.85 1.10
CA PRO A 740 69.57 46.80 0.19
C PRO A 740 70.64 45.92 0.87
N ASP A 741 70.39 44.62 0.97
CA ASP A 741 71.39 43.63 1.40
C ASP A 741 71.89 42.87 0.16
N PHE A 742 72.76 43.51 -0.63
CA PHE A 742 73.38 42.84 -1.78
C PHE A 742 74.47 41.89 -1.28
N HIS A 743 74.26 40.57 -1.41
CA HIS A 743 75.32 39.60 -1.20
C HIS A 743 76.29 39.62 -2.39
N ILE A 744 77.38 40.37 -2.27
CA ILE A 744 78.47 40.35 -3.26
C ILE A 744 79.33 39.10 -3.01
N ASP A 745 79.07 38.04 -3.77
CA ASP A 745 79.91 36.84 -3.77
C ASP A 745 81.22 37.11 -4.52
N VAL A 746 82.23 37.57 -3.78
CA VAL A 746 83.60 37.69 -4.30
C VAL A 746 84.23 36.29 -4.40
N SER A 747 84.36 35.77 -5.62
CA SER A 747 85.05 34.51 -5.89
C SER A 747 86.44 34.45 -5.22
N GLN A 748 86.87 33.24 -4.79
CA GLN A 748 88.05 32.96 -3.95
C GLN A 748 89.44 33.30 -4.55
N CYS A 749 89.58 34.30 -5.42
CA CYS A 749 90.86 34.69 -6.02
C CYS A 749 91.12 36.21 -5.96
N ILE A 750 90.80 36.87 -4.84
CA ILE A 750 91.26 38.25 -4.58
C ILE A 750 92.31 38.25 -3.45
N PRO A 751 93.56 38.69 -3.70
CA PRO A 751 94.60 38.81 -2.68
C PRO A 751 94.22 39.83 -1.59
N ALA A 752 94.49 39.49 -0.32
CA ALA A 752 94.10 40.23 0.88
C ALA A 752 94.69 41.65 1.06
N HIS A 753 95.24 42.28 0.01
CA HIS A 753 95.92 43.59 0.11
C HIS A 753 95.48 44.61 -0.94
N SER A 754 94.42 44.37 -1.71
CA SER A 754 93.92 45.36 -2.66
C SER A 754 92.42 45.20 -2.97
N PHE A 755 91.60 45.16 -1.92
CA PHE A 755 90.17 45.43 -2.04
C PHE A 755 89.84 46.68 -1.21
N HIS A 756 89.91 47.85 -1.85
CA HIS A 756 89.11 48.99 -1.41
C HIS A 756 87.73 48.76 -2.03
N ALA A 757 86.79 48.26 -1.24
CA ALA A 757 85.39 48.48 -1.56
C ALA A 757 85.12 49.95 -1.25
N ASP A 758 84.97 50.76 -2.28
CA ASP A 758 84.41 52.10 -2.12
C ASP A 758 82.90 51.93 -1.83
N LEU A 759 82.58 51.56 -0.58
CA LEU A 759 81.21 51.47 -0.07
C LEU A 759 80.70 52.84 0.40
N GLY A 760 81.30 53.93 -0.09
CA GLY A 760 80.90 55.30 0.18
C GLY A 760 79.78 55.84 -0.72
N GLN A 761 79.23 55.04 -1.64
CA GLN A 761 78.11 55.43 -2.49
C GLN A 761 77.03 54.35 -2.53
N ILE A 762 76.33 54.16 -1.41
CA ILE A 762 74.89 53.91 -1.50
C ILE A 762 74.24 55.27 -1.26
N ILE A 763 74.23 56.06 -2.33
CA ILE A 763 73.45 57.29 -2.40
C ILE A 763 71.99 56.85 -2.33
N ASN A 764 71.25 57.33 -1.33
CA ASN A 764 69.79 57.38 -1.42
C ASN A 764 69.48 58.35 -2.57
N TYR A 765 69.12 57.82 -3.74
CA TYR A 765 68.81 58.64 -4.91
C TYR A 765 67.46 59.33 -4.71
N HIS A 766 67.46 60.58 -4.25
CA HIS A 766 66.37 61.50 -4.55
C HIS A 766 66.62 62.09 -5.95
N PHE A 767 65.86 61.65 -6.96
CA PHE A 767 65.82 62.30 -8.27
C PHE A 767 64.89 63.52 -8.22
N ASP A 768 65.41 64.67 -7.81
CA ASP A 768 64.79 65.96 -8.11
C ASP A 768 65.36 66.50 -9.42
N HIS A 769 64.62 66.30 -10.51
CA HIS A 769 64.98 66.82 -11.83
C HIS A 769 64.62 68.30 -11.93
N HIS A 770 65.61 69.20 -11.78
CA HIS A 770 65.47 70.60 -12.18
C HIS A 770 65.96 70.80 -13.63
N ILE A 771 65.03 71.20 -14.48
CA ILE A 771 65.25 71.62 -15.87
C ILE A 771 66.17 72.85 -15.88
N PHE A 772 67.34 72.75 -16.53
CA PHE A 772 68.06 73.91 -17.05
C PHE A 772 68.34 73.72 -18.55
N THR A 773 67.86 74.68 -19.32
CA THR A 773 68.21 74.89 -20.73
C THR A 773 69.68 75.26 -20.85
N HIS A 774 70.43 74.53 -21.68
CA HIS A 774 71.80 74.88 -22.07
C HIS A 774 71.82 76.01 -23.09
N GLU A 775 72.61 77.06 -22.83
CA GLU A 775 73.30 77.83 -23.87
C GLU A 775 74.79 77.94 -23.51
N ASP A 776 75.60 77.91 -24.58
CA ASP A 776 77.05 77.83 -24.63
C ASP A 776 77.81 78.94 -23.87
N ALA A 777 78.97 78.61 -23.30
CA ALA A 777 80.25 79.30 -23.56
C ALA A 777 81.39 78.76 -22.67
N HIS A 778 82.51 78.41 -23.31
CA HIS A 778 83.81 78.26 -22.66
C HIS A 778 84.33 79.61 -22.17
N GLY A 779 84.97 79.65 -21.01
CA GLY A 779 85.70 80.83 -20.52
C GLY A 779 86.48 80.54 -19.24
N ASP A 780 87.77 80.85 -19.29
CA ASP A 780 88.82 80.54 -18.32
C ASP A 780 88.61 81.05 -16.88
N VAL A 781 89.34 80.38 -15.99
CA VAL A 781 89.57 80.65 -14.57
C VAL A 781 90.01 82.10 -14.33
N ASP A 782 89.24 82.83 -13.51
CA ASP A 782 89.73 84.02 -12.80
C ASP A 782 89.53 83.83 -11.30
N ALA A 783 90.64 83.83 -10.58
CA ALA A 783 90.70 83.63 -9.14
C ALA A 783 90.55 84.99 -8.44
N GLY A 784 89.33 85.32 -8.03
CA GLY A 784 89.13 86.44 -7.11
C GLY A 784 87.80 87.14 -7.21
N THR A 785 86.69 86.48 -6.91
CA THR A 785 85.48 87.15 -6.40
C THR A 785 84.69 86.20 -5.49
N ASN A 786 84.21 86.72 -4.37
CA ASN A 786 83.39 86.01 -3.38
C ASN A 786 82.09 85.52 -4.03
N PHE A 787 81.95 84.21 -4.21
CA PHE A 787 80.67 83.57 -4.47
C PHE A 787 79.92 83.35 -3.16
N SER A 788 78.81 84.04 -2.97
CA SER A 788 77.76 83.58 -2.06
C SER A 788 77.08 82.37 -2.72
N THR A 789 77.32 81.17 -2.18
CA THR A 789 76.53 79.99 -2.51
C THR A 789 75.04 80.27 -2.23
N PRO A 790 74.11 79.91 -3.13
CA PRO A 790 72.71 79.81 -2.75
C PRO A 790 72.59 78.79 -1.61
N GLN A 791 71.69 79.07 -0.64
CA GLN A 791 71.34 78.10 0.39
C GLN A 791 70.85 76.81 -0.25
N PHE A 792 71.67 75.76 -0.16
CA PHE A 792 71.22 74.39 -0.27
C PHE A 792 70.79 73.95 1.12
N THR A 793 69.49 73.71 1.29
CA THR A 793 68.97 72.99 2.45
C THR A 793 69.02 71.51 2.10
N VAL A 794 70.00 70.79 2.64
CA VAL A 794 69.99 69.32 2.65
C VAL A 794 69.54 68.91 4.05
N SER A 795 68.33 68.37 4.16
CA SER A 795 67.91 67.65 5.37
C SER A 795 68.57 66.28 5.34
N LEU A 796 69.72 66.15 6.01
CA LEU A 796 70.28 64.85 6.37
C LEU A 796 69.53 64.36 7.61
N LEU A 797 68.76 63.28 7.45
CA LEU A 797 68.12 62.49 8.50
C LEU A 797 67.07 63.23 9.37
N ASP A 798 65.80 62.94 9.11
CA ASP A 798 64.74 63.04 10.11
C ASP A 798 64.78 61.78 11.00
N ILE A 799 65.56 61.83 12.09
CA ILE A 799 65.48 60.80 13.15
C ILE A 799 64.41 61.25 14.13
N ASN A 800 63.32 60.50 14.20
CA ASN A 800 62.37 60.60 15.30
C ASN A 800 63.10 60.34 16.64
N PRO A 801 63.00 61.23 17.66
CA PRO A 801 63.79 61.19 18.89
C PRO A 801 63.62 59.96 19.80
N ASN A 802 62.84 58.95 19.39
CA ASN A 802 62.56 57.75 20.18
C ASN A 802 63.20 56.46 19.62
N GLN A 803 64.12 56.52 18.67
CA GLN A 803 64.83 55.34 18.16
C GLN A 803 66.35 55.51 18.23
N HIS A 804 67.05 54.53 18.81
CA HIS A 804 68.51 54.48 18.92
C HIS A 804 69.07 53.67 17.75
N PHE A 805 70.21 54.12 17.22
CA PHE A 805 71.00 53.44 16.19
C PHE A 805 72.23 52.82 16.85
N ASP A 806 72.25 51.49 17.02
CA ASP A 806 73.37 50.76 17.60
C ASP A 806 74.15 50.01 16.52
N LEU A 807 75.46 50.28 16.42
CA LEU A 807 76.39 49.56 15.55
C LEU A 807 77.52 48.98 16.42
N ALA A 808 77.51 47.67 16.61
CA ALA A 808 78.55 46.96 17.35
C ALA A 808 79.61 46.41 16.37
N MET A 809 80.88 46.77 16.59
CA MET A 809 82.03 46.10 15.98
C MET A 809 82.94 45.50 17.07
N PRO A 810 83.55 44.32 16.84
CA PRO A 810 84.44 43.68 17.81
C PRO A 810 85.86 44.27 17.74
N PRO A 811 86.62 44.35 18.85
CA PRO A 811 88.03 44.69 18.77
C PRO A 811 88.93 43.47 19.08
N GLN A 812 89.91 43.22 18.22
CA GLN A 812 91.24 42.80 18.64
C GLN A 812 92.29 43.38 17.69
N VAL A 813 93.11 44.31 18.18
CA VAL A 813 94.58 44.27 18.07
C VAL A 813 95.18 45.04 19.27
N HIS A 814 96.13 44.39 19.93
CA HIS A 814 96.99 44.85 21.03
C HIS A 814 97.82 46.10 20.72
N ALA A 815 97.97 46.99 21.71
CA ALA A 815 99.21 47.68 21.99
C ALA A 815 99.32 47.96 23.51
N ASP A 816 100.50 47.66 24.05
CA ASP A 816 100.86 47.58 25.47
C ASP A 816 101.30 48.94 26.07
N ALA A 817 101.18 48.99 27.39
CA ALA A 817 101.98 49.74 28.37
C ALA A 817 101.58 51.16 28.84
N SER A 818 101.32 51.19 30.16
CA SER A 818 101.60 52.22 31.18
C SER A 818 100.50 53.20 31.60
N SER A 819 99.90 52.92 32.78
CA SER A 819 99.22 53.86 33.70
C SER A 819 100.19 54.94 34.26
N PRO A 820 99.84 55.79 35.25
CA PRO A 820 98.53 56.15 35.85
C PRO A 820 98.33 57.68 36.03
N HIS A 821 97.15 58.13 36.48
CA HIS A 821 96.94 58.82 37.77
C HIS A 821 95.75 59.81 37.81
N LEU A 822 94.99 59.70 38.91
CA LEU A 822 94.48 60.75 39.83
C LEU A 822 93.50 61.80 39.24
N ASP A 823 92.46 62.28 39.92
CA ASP A 823 91.81 62.02 41.21
C ASP A 823 90.63 63.04 41.28
N ILE A 824 89.81 62.93 42.34
CA ILE A 824 89.01 63.99 42.98
C ILE A 824 87.85 64.67 42.20
N SER A 825 86.63 64.19 42.51
CA SER A 825 85.41 65.01 42.74
C SER A 825 85.67 66.13 43.79
N PRO A 826 84.74 67.08 44.15
CA PRO A 826 83.28 67.00 44.03
C PRO A 826 82.46 68.33 43.91
N HIS A 827 81.14 68.16 43.72
CA HIS A 827 80.00 68.92 44.31
C HIS A 827 79.03 69.72 43.41
N ILE A 828 77.74 69.51 43.74
CA ILE A 828 76.55 70.39 43.69
C ILE A 828 75.64 70.33 42.43
N ASP A 829 74.67 69.41 42.55
CA ASP A 829 73.22 69.60 42.70
C ASP A 829 72.31 70.15 41.58
N ILE A 830 71.40 69.24 41.22
CA ILE A 830 69.95 69.36 41.01
C ILE A 830 69.47 69.93 39.67
N GLY A 831 68.77 69.06 38.94
CA GLY A 831 67.86 69.41 37.86
C GLY A 831 67.12 68.18 37.34
N ILE A 832 65.99 67.86 37.99
CA ILE A 832 65.06 66.77 37.66
C ILE A 832 64.38 67.03 36.30
N ALA A 833 64.31 65.97 35.48
CA ALA A 833 63.17 65.54 34.64
C ALA A 833 63.79 64.63 33.57
N GLY A 834 63.67 63.31 33.63
CA GLY A 834 62.46 62.53 33.88
C GLY A 834 62.16 61.77 32.59
N GLY A 835 62.47 60.46 32.59
CA GLY A 835 62.03 59.53 31.54
C GLY A 835 63.14 58.87 30.75
N SER A 836 63.92 57.98 31.37
CA SER A 836 64.59 56.89 30.67
C SER A 836 63.72 55.65 30.73
N VAL A 837 63.59 55.05 29.56
CA VAL A 837 63.25 53.66 29.26
C VAL A 837 63.79 52.69 30.33
N GLU A 838 62.96 51.75 30.76
CA GLU A 838 63.45 50.44 31.18
C GLU A 838 63.03 49.40 30.14
N VAL A 839 64.05 48.75 29.59
CA VAL A 839 63.95 47.45 28.92
C VAL A 839 63.76 46.40 30.01
N GLY A 840 62.81 45.49 29.78
CA GLY A 840 62.57 44.33 30.64
C GLY A 840 63.75 43.37 30.65
N GLY A 841 64.16 42.97 31.85
CA GLY A 841 64.98 41.78 32.10
C GLY A 841 64.15 40.72 32.83
N ASN A 842 64.11 39.53 32.26
CA ASN A 842 63.54 38.31 32.84
C ASN A 842 64.15 37.96 34.21
N ALA A 843 63.32 37.77 35.23
CA ALA A 843 63.60 36.82 36.32
C ALA A 843 62.31 36.56 37.10
N GLY A 844 61.75 35.36 36.95
CA GLY A 844 60.73 34.88 37.87
C GLY A 844 61.35 34.57 39.23
N VAL A 845 60.84 35.18 40.31
CA VAL A 845 60.93 34.63 41.67
C VAL A 845 59.65 34.96 42.44
N ASN A 846 59.09 33.92 43.05
CA ASN A 846 58.01 33.91 44.04
C ASN A 846 58.14 35.02 45.10
N ALA A 847 57.05 35.71 45.44
CA ALA A 847 56.40 35.58 46.75
C ALA A 847 55.28 36.61 47.03
N LYS A 848 54.27 36.09 47.74
CA LYS A 848 53.42 36.70 48.78
C LYS A 848 52.43 37.82 48.42
N ILE A 849 51.17 37.40 48.54
CA ILE A 849 49.96 38.15 48.91
C ILE A 849 50.22 39.12 50.09
N SER A 850 49.73 40.35 49.93
CA SER A 850 49.01 41.10 50.97
C SER A 850 47.91 41.92 50.31
N LEU A 851 46.66 41.52 50.52
CA LEU A 851 45.46 42.29 50.19
C LEU A 851 45.20 43.28 51.32
N SER A 852 45.07 44.56 50.99
CA SER A 852 44.33 45.52 51.80
C SER A 852 43.59 46.50 50.86
N ASN A 853 42.32 46.18 50.60
CA ASN A 853 41.24 47.01 50.04
C ASN A 853 41.52 47.91 48.81
N PRO A 854 40.75 47.69 47.73
CA PRO A 854 40.12 48.82 47.06
C PRO A 854 38.60 48.67 46.98
N SER A 855 37.89 49.72 47.41
CA SER A 855 36.48 49.97 47.07
C SER A 855 36.42 50.81 45.80
N PHE A 856 35.56 50.43 44.85
CA PHE A 856 35.10 51.32 43.78
C PHE A 856 33.58 51.43 43.84
N THR A 857 33.11 52.68 43.90
CA THR A 857 31.73 53.10 43.74
C THR A 857 31.55 53.50 42.28
N ALA A 858 30.53 52.97 41.60
CA ALA A 858 30.03 53.51 40.35
C ALA A 858 28.52 53.72 40.47
N GLN A 859 28.08 54.94 40.24
CA GLN A 859 26.70 55.38 40.29
C GLN A 859 26.16 55.48 38.86
N LEU A 860 24.99 54.89 38.67
CA LEU A 860 24.26 54.76 37.42
C LEU A 860 23.21 55.88 37.33
N SER A 861 23.11 56.55 36.18
CA SER A 861 21.89 57.21 35.71
C SER A 861 21.67 56.87 34.25
N VAL A 862 20.46 56.38 33.97
CA VAL A 862 19.94 55.94 32.67
C VAL A 862 19.06 57.06 32.11
N ASN A 863 19.02 57.21 30.78
CA ASN A 863 17.76 57.39 30.06
C ASN A 863 17.86 56.80 28.65
N GLU A 864 16.71 56.29 28.22
CA GLU A 864 16.40 55.29 27.20
C GLU A 864 16.59 55.75 25.74
N HIS A 865 16.93 54.80 24.84
CA HIS A 865 15.93 54.16 23.98
C HIS A 865 16.47 52.94 23.22
N ALA A 866 16.04 51.76 23.70
CA ALA A 866 15.43 50.60 23.02
C ALA A 866 15.99 50.04 21.70
N ASP A 867 16.04 48.72 21.49
CA ASP A 867 16.29 47.54 22.34
C ASP A 867 16.25 46.32 21.41
N ALA A 868 17.30 45.50 21.46
CA ALA A 868 17.40 44.11 21.03
C ALA A 868 18.72 43.60 21.69
N HIS A 869 18.88 42.48 22.41
CA HIS A 869 18.16 41.24 22.72
C HIS A 869 18.84 40.63 24.00
N ALA A 870 18.18 39.73 24.75
CA ALA A 870 18.79 38.74 25.67
C ALA A 870 17.72 37.66 26.02
N ASP A 871 17.97 36.38 26.42
CA ASP A 871 19.03 35.66 27.16
C ASP A 871 18.90 34.13 26.86
N VAL A 872 19.90 33.22 26.83
CA VAL A 872 20.88 32.62 27.82
C VAL A 872 20.33 31.54 28.79
N SER A 873 20.99 30.35 28.84
CA SER A 873 21.56 29.70 30.07
C SER A 873 21.96 28.21 29.91
N ILE A 874 22.99 27.76 30.68
CA ILE A 874 23.71 26.47 30.64
C ILE A 874 23.86 25.82 32.05
N ARG A 875 23.75 24.46 32.11
CA ARG A 875 24.31 23.41 33.04
C ARG A 875 23.77 23.15 34.47
N LYS A 876 23.49 21.84 34.72
CA LYS A 876 24.15 20.99 35.77
C LYS A 876 23.91 19.47 35.60
N LEU A 877 24.89 18.67 36.05
CA LEU A 877 25.04 17.20 36.04
C LEU A 877 24.95 16.63 37.48
N HIS A 878 24.23 15.51 37.69
CA HIS A 878 24.53 14.49 38.74
C HIS A 878 23.76 13.17 38.51
N ILE A 879 24.44 12.05 38.74
CA ILE A 879 24.00 10.63 38.68
C ILE A 879 23.52 10.16 40.08
N ILE A 880 22.57 9.21 40.17
CA ILE A 880 22.55 8.04 41.09
C ILE A 880 21.38 7.07 40.76
N ASN A 881 21.72 5.77 40.77
CA ASN A 881 20.96 4.52 40.62
C ASN A 881 19.68 4.33 41.47
N LYS A 882 18.72 3.51 40.97
CA LYS A 882 18.37 2.19 41.56
C LYS A 882 17.38 1.33 40.71
N HIS A 883 17.70 0.02 40.71
CA HIS A 883 16.99 -1.19 40.23
C HIS A 883 15.49 -1.28 40.63
N GLY A 884 14.60 -1.86 39.81
CA GLY A 884 14.30 -3.30 39.63
C GLY A 884 12.93 -3.60 40.31
N ASP A 885 12.04 -4.51 39.93
CA ASP A 885 11.94 -5.57 38.92
C ASP A 885 10.46 -6.09 38.97
N THR A 886 10.03 -6.89 37.98
CA THR A 886 8.88 -7.84 37.98
C THR A 886 7.40 -7.37 37.90
N GLY A 887 6.64 -7.98 36.98
CA GLY A 887 5.16 -8.05 37.03
C GLY A 887 4.47 -8.43 35.71
N GLN A 888 4.12 -9.71 35.55
CA GLN A 888 3.45 -10.34 34.41
C GLN A 888 1.93 -10.05 34.27
N ARG A 889 1.45 -10.17 33.01
CA ARG A 889 0.19 -10.79 32.49
C ARG A 889 -1.21 -10.34 32.99
N HIS A 890 -2.06 -9.94 32.03
CA HIS A 890 -3.35 -10.56 31.60
C HIS A 890 -3.98 -9.63 30.53
N GLN A 891 -4.13 -10.04 29.26
CA GLN A 891 -5.30 -10.70 28.64
C GLN A 891 -6.66 -9.95 28.77
N ASP A 892 -7.12 -9.48 27.61
CA ASP A 892 -8.45 -9.67 26.99
C ASP A 892 -9.55 -8.57 26.95
N ILE A 893 -9.74 -8.03 25.71
CA ILE A 893 -10.97 -7.86 24.86
C ILE A 893 -12.08 -6.87 25.34
N PRO A 894 -13.00 -6.34 24.48
CA PRO A 894 -12.90 -5.51 23.25
C PRO A 894 -13.65 -4.15 23.38
N PHE A 895 -13.52 -3.25 22.39
CA PHE A 895 -14.64 -2.57 21.68
C PHE A 895 -14.11 -1.94 20.39
#